data_AF-A0AAW0Q421-F1
#
_entry.id   AF-A0AAW0Q421-F1
#
_cell.length_a   1.000
_cell.length_b   1.000
_cell.length_c   1.000
_cell.angle_alpha   90.00
_cell.angle_beta   90.00
_cell.angle_gamma   90.00
#
_symmetry.space_group_name_H-M   'P 1'
#
loop_
_entity.id
_entity.type
_entity.pdbx_description
1 polymer ?
#
loop_
_entity_poly.entity_id
_entity_poly.type
_entity_poly.pdbx_seq_one_letter_code
_entity_poly.pdbx_strand_id
1 'polypeptide(L)'
;MNLTLQNEVEKERGKNAMEKALQEDLKEANNNCRSIQEEMDRRTTRLQEELKQSREEGQDKLNEKDKLIQEVNESLRNEELEQQHQLRKSHSEDWESSKKEMEDKMLQMKEEMARLREDLLETQANLDQQKGETQNSLNRAEMVQTQLNEEKEKSKGLQEQKETLRAAYVKMEQEKMNMHTDLVLKQAWLVSTLKRVKEEACNSTNILQKELEQQEQLRKSQSNEWELSKKEMEAKMLQMKEEMAKLEKYLLETQANLEEQKRETQNTLDRAEISQTQLKEEKEKSNRLQEQIQTLRAAFVKSEQEKMEEKESRRELQEDLAKKEEVVLSLEAAVAKFQTDRKKMQLDFESVKEAVMNFQQSAEEEMKHQAQQVSKLKQDKEEACNATKILQKELEQQEQLRKSQSEEWESSKKEMEGKMLQMKEEMARLREDLLQTQTNLEEQKQEMQNTQAEISQAQLKESNGLQEQLEALRAAFAKSEQEKMEEKESRRKLQEDLVKKEEVVLSLEATVAKFKTERKEMQLDFESVKEAVMSFKQSAVEKLKHLSQKLNMKESQTQQLQQKNDSLQKEVQSLTEACKILQEEVVKQVEAKNEEVQSLKTSCTTSEDAEVIVEKEVEQEVKSLKNAQDVKVCAIEKETTPQQSGKSKETSTANNKLNPLSLVRTRPQCRRKRRDKRNPTIFKTKK
;
A
#
# COMPACT_ATOMS: atom_id res chain seq x y z
N MET A 1 13.39 138.70 142.04
CA MET A 1 14.14 137.45 141.73
C MET A 1 13.26 136.21 141.72
N ASN A 2 12.52 135.86 142.79
CA ASN A 2 11.77 134.58 142.83
C ASN A 2 10.83 134.31 141.63
N LEU A 3 10.07 135.31 141.16
CA LEU A 3 9.13 135.12 140.03
C LEU A 3 9.81 134.74 138.70
N THR A 4 11.08 135.10 138.50
CA THR A 4 11.79 134.83 137.23
C THR A 4 12.16 133.35 137.12
N LEU A 5 12.77 132.79 138.17
CA LEU A 5 13.13 131.38 138.27
C LEU A 5 11.90 130.46 138.21
N GLN A 6 10.77 130.89 138.78
CA GLN A 6 9.53 130.11 138.77
C GLN A 6 8.97 129.96 137.33
N ASN A 7 8.95 131.06 136.56
CA ASN A 7 8.58 131.03 135.15
C ASN A 7 9.54 130.18 134.29
N GLU A 8 10.85 130.20 134.59
CA GLU A 8 11.83 129.38 133.86
C GLU A 8 11.64 127.88 134.16
N VAL A 9 11.39 127.50 135.42
CA VAL A 9 11.09 126.11 135.81
C VAL A 9 9.77 125.61 135.20
N GLU A 10 8.75 126.45 135.11
CA GLU A 10 7.49 126.09 134.45
C GLU A 10 7.65 125.96 132.92
N LYS A 11 8.50 126.79 132.31
CA LYS A 11 8.84 126.71 130.88
C LYS A 11 9.70 125.49 130.55
N GLU A 12 10.61 125.10 131.44
CA GLU A 12 11.33 123.82 131.39
C GLU A 12 10.37 122.63 131.53
N ARG A 13 9.46 122.65 132.52
CA ARG A 13 8.45 121.59 132.67
C ARG A 13 7.54 121.47 131.45
N GLY A 14 7.13 122.60 130.86
CA GLY A 14 6.37 122.63 129.61
C GLY A 14 7.14 122.01 128.44
N LYS A 15 8.44 122.34 128.29
CA LYS A 15 9.32 121.69 127.30
C LYS A 15 9.44 120.19 127.52
N ASN A 16 9.79 119.75 128.73
CA ASN A 16 9.96 118.32 129.03
C ASN A 16 8.65 117.53 128.82
N ALA A 17 7.49 118.13 129.11
CA ALA A 17 6.19 117.52 128.81
C ALA A 17 5.92 117.43 127.29
N MET A 18 6.23 118.49 126.53
CA MET A 18 6.06 118.53 125.08
C MET A 18 7.03 117.59 124.35
N GLU A 19 8.28 117.50 124.81
CA GLU A 19 9.28 116.56 124.29
C GLU A 19 8.91 115.11 124.61
N LYS A 20 8.38 114.84 125.82
CA LYS A 20 7.86 113.51 126.16
C LYS A 20 6.65 113.12 125.30
N ALA A 21 5.73 114.05 125.03
CA ALA A 21 4.61 113.83 124.12
C ALA A 21 5.11 113.51 122.70
N LEU A 22 6.02 114.32 122.15
CA LEU A 22 6.66 114.05 120.85
C LEU A 22 7.41 112.69 120.82
N GLN A 23 8.03 112.26 121.92
CA GLN A 23 8.64 110.94 122.04
C GLN A 23 7.63 109.80 122.20
N GLU A 24 6.39 110.07 122.57
CA GLU A 24 5.30 109.10 122.64
C GLU A 24 4.61 109.01 121.26
N ASP A 25 4.31 110.15 120.62
CA ASP A 25 3.84 110.25 119.22
C ASP A 25 4.82 109.57 118.24
N LEU A 26 6.14 109.80 118.38
CA LEU A 26 7.15 109.15 117.54
C LEU A 26 7.25 107.65 117.78
N LYS A 27 6.92 107.14 118.98
CA LYS A 27 6.85 105.69 119.24
C LYS A 27 5.59 105.10 118.63
N GLU A 28 4.46 105.79 118.74
CA GLU A 28 3.20 105.35 118.11
C GLU A 28 3.33 105.35 116.57
N ALA A 29 3.90 106.39 115.98
CA ALA A 29 4.21 106.44 114.55
C ALA A 29 5.14 105.30 114.11
N ASN A 30 6.22 105.02 114.84
CA ASN A 30 7.11 103.88 114.55
C ASN A 30 6.42 102.51 114.71
N ASN A 31 5.56 102.35 115.72
CA ASN A 31 4.78 101.13 115.91
C ASN A 31 3.76 100.93 114.77
N ASN A 32 3.10 102.00 114.32
CA ASN A 32 2.19 101.97 113.18
C ASN A 32 2.93 101.67 111.86
N CYS A 33 4.09 102.28 111.63
CA CYS A 33 4.95 101.94 110.49
C CYS A 33 5.40 100.46 110.54
N ARG A 34 5.78 99.93 111.70
CA ARG A 34 6.11 98.50 111.86
C ARG A 34 4.90 97.61 111.60
N SER A 35 3.72 97.96 112.11
CA SER A 35 2.47 97.21 111.87
C SER A 35 2.11 97.14 110.38
N ILE A 36 2.26 98.27 109.67
CA ILE A 36 2.06 98.35 108.22
C ILE A 36 3.12 97.51 107.48
N GLN A 37 4.39 97.56 107.91
CA GLN A 37 5.47 96.73 107.35
C GLN A 37 5.15 95.23 107.52
N GLU A 38 4.77 94.79 108.73
CA GLU A 38 4.42 93.40 109.00
C GLU A 38 3.23 92.90 108.17
N GLU A 39 2.18 93.71 107.98
CA GLU A 39 1.04 93.29 107.14
C GLU A 39 1.38 93.36 105.64
N MET A 40 2.27 94.25 105.20
CA MET A 40 2.83 94.24 103.84
C MET A 40 3.68 92.99 103.58
N ASP A 41 4.50 92.57 104.56
CA ASP A 41 5.34 91.37 104.44
C ASP A 41 4.48 90.09 104.45
N ARG A 42 3.44 90.03 105.31
CA ARG A 42 2.43 88.95 105.28
C ARG A 42 1.67 88.90 103.96
N ARG A 43 1.27 90.04 103.41
CA ARG A 43 0.55 90.12 102.14
C ARG A 43 1.43 89.72 100.95
N THR A 44 2.70 90.13 100.97
CA THR A 44 3.72 89.67 100.02
C THR A 44 3.91 88.15 100.08
N THR A 45 3.95 87.59 101.29
CA THR A 45 4.08 86.13 101.49
C THR A 45 2.87 85.39 100.91
N ARG A 46 1.63 85.79 101.25
CA ARG A 46 0.40 85.20 100.67
C ARG A 46 0.38 85.28 99.15
N LEU A 47 0.74 86.42 98.56
CA LEU A 47 0.81 86.58 97.09
C LEU A 47 1.88 85.68 96.45
N GLN A 48 2.99 85.40 97.14
CA GLN A 48 3.99 84.44 96.67
C GLN A 48 3.48 82.98 96.74
N GLU A 49 2.73 82.63 97.79
CA GLU A 49 2.07 81.32 97.92
C GLU A 49 0.97 81.13 96.86
N GLU A 50 0.10 82.12 96.66
CA GLU A 50 -0.94 82.14 95.60
C GLU A 50 -0.31 82.02 94.19
N LEU A 51 0.75 82.78 93.89
CA LEU A 51 1.48 82.68 92.63
C LEU A 51 2.19 81.33 92.45
N LYS A 52 2.68 80.72 93.53
CA LYS A 52 3.28 79.39 93.50
C LYS A 52 2.21 78.33 93.21
N GLN A 53 1.11 78.34 93.95
CA GLN A 53 0.01 77.40 93.79
C GLN A 53 -0.63 77.52 92.40
N SER A 54 -0.79 78.75 91.88
CA SER A 54 -1.27 78.98 90.51
C SER A 54 -0.32 78.44 89.44
N ARG A 55 0.99 78.45 89.68
CA ARG A 55 1.99 77.83 88.78
C ARG A 55 1.96 76.31 88.87
N GLU A 56 1.83 75.74 90.05
CA GLU A 56 1.73 74.29 90.26
C GLU A 56 0.45 73.75 89.58
N GLU A 57 -0.71 74.38 89.80
CA GLU A 57 -1.94 74.07 89.06
C GLU A 57 -1.82 74.26 87.53
N GLY A 58 -1.07 75.27 87.09
CA GLY A 58 -0.83 75.52 85.67
C GLY A 58 0.06 74.44 85.03
N GLN A 59 1.06 73.96 85.77
CA GLN A 59 1.97 72.90 85.35
C GLN A 59 1.25 71.54 85.32
N ASP A 60 0.43 71.22 86.32
CA ASP A 60 -0.33 69.96 86.35
C ASP A 60 -1.34 69.88 85.21
N LYS A 61 -2.05 70.98 84.90
CA LYS A 61 -2.94 71.07 83.72
C LYS A 61 -2.19 71.04 82.39
N LEU A 62 -0.88 71.32 82.37
CA LEU A 62 -0.02 71.11 81.20
C LEU A 62 0.34 69.62 81.08
N ASN A 63 0.82 69.01 82.18
CA ASN A 63 1.19 67.60 82.25
C ASN A 63 0.00 66.68 81.89
N GLU A 64 -1.22 67.02 82.31
CA GLU A 64 -2.45 66.31 81.97
C GLU A 64 -2.78 66.39 80.47
N LYS A 65 -2.58 67.57 79.84
CA LYS A 65 -2.73 67.74 78.39
C LYS A 65 -1.66 66.97 77.62
N ASP A 66 -0.40 67.03 78.03
CA ASP A 66 0.70 66.29 77.38
C ASP A 66 0.46 64.77 77.46
N LYS A 67 -0.10 64.27 78.56
CA LYS A 67 -0.51 62.87 78.73
C LYS A 67 -1.68 62.49 77.80
N LEU A 68 -2.72 63.34 77.69
CA LEU A 68 -3.81 63.12 76.73
C LEU A 68 -3.31 63.15 75.28
N ILE A 69 -2.34 64.03 74.96
CA ILE A 69 -1.69 64.08 73.65
C ILE A 69 -0.89 62.79 73.39
N GLN A 70 -0.21 62.23 74.38
CA GLN A 70 0.44 60.92 74.25
C GLN A 70 -0.57 59.80 73.99
N GLU A 71 -1.66 59.72 74.77
CA GLU A 71 -2.70 58.70 74.63
C GLU A 71 -3.39 58.75 73.26
N VAL A 72 -3.69 59.94 72.75
CA VAL A 72 -4.23 60.13 71.38
C VAL A 72 -3.22 59.71 70.31
N ASN A 73 -1.95 60.10 70.42
CA ASN A 73 -0.91 59.70 69.46
C ASN A 73 -0.62 58.19 69.47
N GLU A 74 -0.73 57.54 70.63
CA GLU A 74 -0.58 56.08 70.75
C GLU A 74 -1.80 55.35 70.17
N SER A 75 -3.02 55.86 70.39
CA SER A 75 -4.23 55.35 69.74
C SER A 75 -4.15 55.45 68.21
N LEU A 76 -3.79 56.63 67.67
CA LEU A 76 -3.65 56.84 66.22
C LEU A 76 -2.57 55.94 65.58
N ARG A 77 -1.45 55.71 66.28
CA ARG A 77 -0.43 54.74 65.83
C ARG A 77 -0.94 53.31 65.80
N ASN A 78 -1.77 52.92 66.77
CA ASN A 78 -2.34 51.58 66.80
C ASN A 78 -3.37 51.39 65.68
N GLU A 79 -4.20 52.41 65.38
CA GLU A 79 -5.11 52.39 64.23
C GLU A 79 -4.34 52.35 62.89
N GLU A 80 -3.27 53.14 62.73
CA GLU A 80 -2.42 53.11 61.52
C GLU A 80 -1.73 51.74 61.34
N LEU A 81 -1.24 51.14 62.43
CA LEU A 81 -0.68 49.79 62.41
C LEU A 81 -1.72 48.71 62.08
N GLU A 82 -2.95 48.82 62.60
CA GLU A 82 -4.03 47.88 62.30
C GLU A 82 -4.49 48.01 60.84
N GLN A 83 -4.64 49.23 60.31
CA GLN A 83 -4.93 49.46 58.89
C GLN A 83 -3.82 48.90 57.99
N GLN A 84 -2.54 49.10 58.33
CA GLN A 84 -1.44 48.46 57.61
C GLN A 84 -1.48 46.93 57.70
N HIS A 85 -1.90 46.36 58.83
CA HIS A 85 -2.03 44.91 58.98
C HIS A 85 -3.17 44.34 58.15
N GLN A 86 -4.30 45.05 58.06
CA GLN A 86 -5.43 44.70 57.20
C GLN A 86 -5.04 44.77 55.72
N LEU A 87 -4.39 45.86 55.27
CA LEU A 87 -3.91 46.02 53.89
C LEU A 87 -2.88 44.95 53.48
N ARG A 88 -1.94 44.61 54.37
CA ARG A 88 -0.99 43.50 54.13
C ARG A 88 -1.71 42.15 54.03
N LYS A 89 -2.79 41.95 54.80
CA LYS A 89 -3.57 40.72 54.77
C LYS A 89 -4.41 40.60 53.51
N SER A 90 -5.10 41.65 53.08
CA SER A 90 -5.84 41.65 51.81
C SER A 90 -4.89 41.42 50.63
N HIS A 91 -3.76 42.15 50.55
CA HIS A 91 -2.78 41.92 49.49
C HIS A 91 -2.15 40.52 49.53
N SER A 92 -2.02 39.89 50.70
CA SER A 92 -1.59 38.49 50.79
C SER A 92 -2.66 37.54 50.25
N GLU A 93 -3.93 37.74 50.59
CA GLU A 93 -5.07 36.91 50.15
C GLU A 93 -5.34 37.10 48.64
N ASP A 94 -5.20 38.32 48.11
CA ASP A 94 -5.23 38.64 46.69
C ASP A 94 -4.06 37.96 45.93
N TRP A 95 -2.84 38.05 46.48
CA TRP A 95 -1.64 37.50 45.83
C TRP A 95 -1.65 35.96 45.84
N GLU A 96 -2.07 35.33 46.94
CA GLU A 96 -2.26 33.86 46.96
C GLU A 96 -3.38 33.41 46.02
N SER A 97 -4.47 34.17 45.91
CA SER A 97 -5.56 33.88 44.96
C SER A 97 -5.08 34.00 43.50
N SER A 98 -4.40 35.09 43.14
CA SER A 98 -3.88 35.32 41.80
C SER A 98 -2.75 34.34 41.43
N LYS A 99 -1.86 34.04 42.39
CA LYS A 99 -0.85 32.99 42.24
C LYS A 99 -1.49 31.63 41.98
N LYS A 100 -2.53 31.26 42.74
CA LYS A 100 -3.25 30.00 42.55
C LYS A 100 -3.92 29.95 41.17
N GLU A 101 -4.58 31.03 40.75
CA GLU A 101 -5.15 31.12 39.41
C GLU A 101 -4.09 30.95 38.30
N MET A 102 -2.88 31.47 38.53
CA MET A 102 -1.73 31.31 37.63
C MET A 102 -1.17 29.87 37.64
N GLU A 103 -1.14 29.21 38.80
CA GLU A 103 -0.75 27.79 38.94
C GLU A 103 -1.77 26.86 38.28
N ASP A 104 -3.08 27.11 38.46
CA ASP A 104 -4.17 26.38 37.80
C ASP A 104 -4.13 26.58 36.27
N LYS A 105 -3.93 27.82 35.78
CA LYS A 105 -3.72 28.11 34.35
C LYS A 105 -2.46 27.41 33.79
N MET A 106 -1.37 27.37 34.55
CA MET A 106 -0.17 26.62 34.17
C MET A 106 -0.36 25.11 34.17
N LEU A 107 -1.23 24.56 35.02
CA LEU A 107 -1.61 23.15 34.99
C LEU A 107 -2.42 22.85 33.73
N GLN A 108 -3.45 23.66 33.45
CA GLN A 108 -4.30 23.54 32.27
C GLN A 108 -3.49 23.62 30.97
N MET A 109 -2.56 24.57 30.86
CA MET A 109 -1.66 24.67 29.70
C MET A 109 -0.69 23.48 29.58
N LYS A 110 -0.30 22.83 30.69
CA LYS A 110 0.49 21.58 30.65
C LYS A 110 -0.34 20.39 30.19
N GLU A 111 -1.61 20.31 30.56
CA GLU A 111 -2.53 19.28 30.08
C GLU A 111 -2.85 19.43 28.59
N GLU A 112 -3.06 20.67 28.11
CA GLU A 112 -3.19 20.95 26.67
C GLU A 112 -1.90 20.62 25.90
N MET A 113 -0.72 21.02 26.41
CA MET A 113 0.57 20.65 25.81
C MET A 113 0.89 19.15 25.90
N ALA A 114 0.24 18.40 26.80
CA ALA A 114 0.31 16.94 26.84
C ALA A 114 -0.59 16.32 25.77
N ARG A 115 -1.84 16.77 25.64
CA ARG A 115 -2.76 16.34 24.56
C ARG A 115 -2.20 16.66 23.18
N LEU A 116 -1.74 17.88 22.94
CA LEU A 116 -1.12 18.27 21.66
C LEU A 116 0.14 17.45 21.34
N ARG A 117 0.82 16.87 22.34
CA ARG A 117 1.91 15.90 22.14
C ARG A 117 1.39 14.49 21.84
N GLU A 118 0.30 14.08 22.45
CA GLU A 118 -0.37 12.81 22.17
C GLU A 118 -0.95 12.81 20.75
N ASP A 119 -1.64 13.87 20.35
CA ASP A 119 -2.11 14.14 18.97
C ASP A 119 -0.94 14.17 17.97
N LEU A 120 0.20 14.78 18.32
CA LEU A 120 1.41 14.77 17.50
C LEU A 120 2.04 13.38 17.37
N LEU A 121 2.01 12.57 18.42
CA LEU A 121 2.51 11.20 18.40
C LEU A 121 1.57 10.26 17.62
N GLU A 122 0.26 10.44 17.71
CA GLU A 122 -0.73 9.71 16.91
C GLU A 122 -0.64 10.11 15.42
N THR A 123 -0.55 11.40 15.09
CA THR A 123 -0.36 11.84 13.70
C THR A 123 1.00 11.42 13.13
N GLN A 124 2.07 11.41 13.93
CA GLN A 124 3.36 10.84 13.55
C GLN A 124 3.27 9.32 13.30
N ALA A 125 2.59 8.58 14.18
CA ALA A 125 2.38 7.13 14.01
C ALA A 125 1.55 6.81 12.76
N ASN A 126 0.50 7.59 12.48
CA ASN A 126 -0.30 7.47 11.25
C ASN A 126 0.53 7.80 10.00
N LEU A 127 1.41 8.81 10.05
CA LEU A 127 2.36 9.11 8.96
C LEU A 127 3.37 7.99 8.74
N ASP A 128 3.91 7.39 9.81
CA ASP A 128 4.85 6.27 9.70
C ASP A 128 4.16 4.96 9.28
N GLN A 129 2.88 4.77 9.62
CA GLN A 129 2.06 3.72 9.02
C GLN A 129 1.85 3.96 7.52
N GLN A 130 1.50 5.17 7.08
CA GLN A 130 1.38 5.49 5.65
C GLN A 130 2.70 5.31 4.88
N LYS A 131 3.85 5.62 5.50
CA LYS A 131 5.17 5.27 4.94
C LYS A 131 5.37 3.76 4.85
N GLY A 132 4.95 3.01 5.88
CA GLY A 132 4.94 1.55 5.84
C GLY A 132 4.06 0.97 4.72
N GLU A 133 2.87 1.53 4.49
CA GLU A 133 1.94 1.10 3.45
C GLU A 133 2.40 1.48 2.03
N THR A 134 2.97 2.67 1.85
CA THR A 134 3.60 3.07 0.58
C THR A 134 4.88 2.28 0.30
N GLN A 135 5.74 2.03 1.29
CA GLN A 135 6.90 1.15 1.13
C GLN A 135 6.47 -0.30 0.83
N ASN A 136 5.43 -0.83 1.47
CA ASN A 136 4.87 -2.16 1.15
C ASN A 136 4.16 -2.18 -0.22
N SER A 137 3.83 -1.03 -0.79
CA SER A 137 3.31 -0.92 -2.16
C SER A 137 4.46 -0.82 -3.18
N LEU A 138 5.52 -0.08 -2.86
CA LEU A 138 6.77 -0.03 -3.62
C LEU A 138 7.42 -1.41 -3.71
N ASN A 139 7.62 -2.10 -2.57
CA ASN A 139 8.16 -3.45 -2.51
C ASN A 139 7.30 -4.46 -3.31
N ARG A 140 5.99 -4.24 -3.41
CA ARG A 140 5.09 -5.05 -4.27
C ARG A 140 5.25 -4.71 -5.76
N ALA A 141 5.42 -3.43 -6.11
CA ALA A 141 5.73 -3.03 -7.49
C ALA A 141 7.11 -3.57 -7.94
N GLU A 142 8.13 -3.52 -7.08
CA GLU A 142 9.45 -4.11 -7.33
C GLU A 142 9.38 -5.63 -7.46
N MET A 143 8.59 -6.31 -6.63
CA MET A 143 8.35 -7.75 -6.76
C MET A 143 7.68 -8.11 -8.08
N VAL A 144 6.63 -7.38 -8.47
CA VAL A 144 5.95 -7.55 -9.78
C VAL A 144 6.92 -7.26 -10.93
N GLN A 145 7.74 -6.23 -10.83
CA GLN A 145 8.74 -5.89 -11.86
C GLN A 145 9.87 -6.94 -11.93
N THR A 146 10.22 -7.57 -10.80
CA THR A 146 11.16 -8.69 -10.75
C THR A 146 10.56 -9.94 -11.40
N GLN A 147 9.30 -10.28 -11.09
CA GLN A 147 8.56 -11.37 -11.74
C GLN A 147 8.42 -11.13 -13.26
N LEU A 148 8.10 -9.90 -13.68
CA LEU A 148 8.03 -9.50 -15.09
C LEU A 148 9.39 -9.63 -15.80
N ASN A 149 10.51 -9.47 -15.08
CA ASN A 149 11.84 -9.68 -15.63
C ASN A 149 12.23 -11.16 -15.65
N GLU A 150 11.84 -11.96 -14.65
CA GLU A 150 11.96 -13.43 -14.74
C GLU A 150 11.14 -14.01 -15.90
N GLU A 151 9.95 -13.49 -16.18
CA GLU A 151 9.16 -13.91 -17.34
C GLU A 151 9.83 -13.51 -18.66
N LYS A 152 10.52 -12.37 -18.74
CA LYS A 152 11.35 -12.01 -19.90
C LYS A 152 12.54 -12.95 -20.08
N GLU A 153 13.21 -13.40 -19.01
CA GLU A 153 14.26 -14.42 -19.12
C GLU A 153 13.70 -15.79 -19.52
N LYS A 154 12.55 -16.21 -18.95
CA LYS A 154 11.84 -17.44 -19.36
C LYS A 154 11.40 -17.36 -20.84
N SER A 155 11.03 -16.17 -21.32
CA SER A 155 10.69 -15.89 -22.72
C SER A 155 11.91 -16.00 -23.66
N LYS A 156 13.12 -15.61 -23.23
CA LYS A 156 14.35 -15.87 -24.00
C LYS A 156 14.59 -17.36 -24.23
N GLY A 157 14.33 -18.22 -23.23
CA GLY A 157 14.41 -19.68 -23.37
C GLY A 157 13.46 -20.26 -24.43
N LEU A 158 12.32 -19.61 -24.68
CA LEU A 158 11.40 -19.96 -25.77
C LEU A 158 11.88 -19.47 -27.16
N GLN A 159 12.89 -18.58 -27.22
CA GLN A 159 13.41 -18.08 -28.48
C GLN A 159 14.34 -19.08 -29.18
N GLU A 160 15.09 -19.90 -28.45
CA GLU A 160 15.96 -20.95 -29.03
C GLU A 160 15.14 -22.08 -29.69
N GLN A 161 14.03 -22.49 -29.05
CA GLN A 161 13.09 -23.45 -29.67
C GLN A 161 12.45 -22.90 -30.95
N LYS A 162 12.28 -21.57 -31.05
CA LYS A 162 11.71 -20.90 -32.22
C LYS A 162 12.60 -20.99 -33.46
N GLU A 163 13.92 -21.09 -33.28
CA GLU A 163 14.86 -21.19 -34.40
C GLU A 163 14.89 -22.60 -35.01
N THR A 164 14.74 -23.63 -34.18
CA THR A 164 14.57 -25.03 -34.62
C THR A 164 13.31 -25.20 -35.50
N LEU A 165 12.24 -24.45 -35.20
CA LEU A 165 11.00 -24.45 -35.99
C LEU A 165 11.10 -23.64 -37.31
N ARG A 166 11.93 -22.60 -37.40
CA ARG A 166 12.12 -21.84 -38.65
C ARG A 166 12.63 -22.72 -39.79
N ALA A 167 13.50 -23.68 -39.51
CA ALA A 167 14.02 -24.63 -40.50
C ALA A 167 12.92 -25.50 -41.16
N ALA A 168 11.80 -25.73 -40.48
CA ALA A 168 10.63 -26.41 -41.05
C ALA A 168 9.72 -25.47 -41.85
N TYR A 169 9.63 -24.19 -41.46
CA TYR A 169 8.67 -23.23 -42.03
C TYR A 169 8.99 -22.80 -43.47
N VAL A 170 10.28 -22.65 -43.81
CA VAL A 170 10.73 -22.22 -45.15
C VAL A 170 10.18 -23.10 -46.27
N LYS A 171 9.86 -24.38 -46.00
CA LYS A 171 9.28 -25.31 -46.98
C LYS A 171 7.77 -25.12 -47.24
N MET A 172 7.11 -24.22 -46.51
CA MET A 172 5.69 -23.88 -46.61
C MET A 172 5.46 -22.45 -47.14
N GLU A 173 6.51 -21.64 -47.26
CA GLU A 173 6.38 -20.19 -47.49
C GLU A 173 6.11 -19.81 -48.97
N GLN A 174 6.16 -20.79 -49.88
CA GLN A 174 5.89 -20.64 -51.32
C GLN A 174 4.44 -20.21 -51.64
N GLU A 175 3.47 -20.50 -50.75
CA GLU A 175 2.02 -20.29 -51.00
C GLU A 175 1.45 -19.01 -50.36
N LYS A 176 2.24 -18.23 -49.60
CA LYS A 176 1.72 -17.26 -48.63
C LYS A 176 1.81 -15.77 -49.01
N MET A 177 2.17 -15.42 -50.25
CA MET A 177 2.43 -14.01 -50.61
C MET A 177 1.23 -13.05 -50.43
N ASN A 178 -0.02 -13.54 -50.48
CA ASN A 178 -1.21 -12.70 -50.36
C ASN A 178 -1.51 -12.16 -48.94
N MET A 179 -0.82 -12.64 -47.89
CA MET A 179 -1.04 -12.15 -46.50
C MET A 179 0.01 -11.15 -46.01
N HIS A 180 0.99 -10.77 -46.83
CA HIS A 180 2.10 -9.91 -46.36
C HIS A 180 1.66 -8.45 -46.15
N THR A 181 0.90 -7.88 -47.09
CA THR A 181 0.44 -6.49 -47.07
C THR A 181 -0.37 -6.15 -45.82
N ASP A 182 -1.27 -7.05 -45.44
CA ASP A 182 -2.20 -6.87 -44.32
C ASP A 182 -1.47 -6.89 -42.97
N LEU A 183 -0.40 -7.68 -42.86
CA LEU A 183 0.48 -7.76 -41.70
C LEU A 183 1.34 -6.50 -41.56
N VAL A 184 1.90 -5.99 -42.66
CA VAL A 184 2.66 -4.73 -42.69
C VAL A 184 1.78 -3.54 -42.30
N LEU A 185 0.54 -3.47 -42.82
CA LEU A 185 -0.42 -2.41 -42.48
C LEU A 185 -0.82 -2.47 -40.99
N LYS A 186 -1.13 -3.66 -40.46
CA LYS A 186 -1.45 -3.83 -39.02
C LYS A 186 -0.26 -3.46 -38.13
N GLN A 187 0.97 -3.77 -38.54
CA GLN A 187 2.18 -3.42 -37.79
C GLN A 187 2.47 -1.91 -37.83
N ALA A 188 2.30 -1.26 -38.98
CA ALA A 188 2.41 0.21 -39.11
C ALA A 188 1.33 0.97 -38.32
N TRP A 189 0.10 0.44 -38.30
CA TRP A 189 -0.99 0.97 -37.47
C TRP A 189 -0.66 0.84 -35.98
N LEU A 190 -0.23 -0.34 -35.52
CA LEU A 190 0.13 -0.57 -34.12
C LEU A 190 1.26 0.36 -33.65
N VAL A 191 2.31 0.55 -34.48
CA VAL A 191 3.40 1.49 -34.20
C VAL A 191 2.91 2.94 -34.13
N SER A 192 1.97 3.34 -35.01
CA SER A 192 1.38 4.68 -34.99
C SER A 192 0.53 4.92 -33.74
N THR A 193 -0.27 3.94 -33.33
CA THR A 193 -1.08 4.00 -32.11
C THR A 193 -0.21 4.04 -30.86
N LEU A 194 0.81 3.18 -30.76
CA LEU A 194 1.77 3.19 -29.64
C LEU A 194 2.57 4.49 -29.55
N LYS A 195 2.90 5.10 -30.70
CA LYS A 195 3.58 6.40 -30.74
C LYS A 195 2.65 7.51 -30.21
N ARG A 196 1.38 7.52 -30.62
CA ARG A 196 0.38 8.48 -30.13
C ARG A 196 0.12 8.33 -28.63
N VAL A 197 -0.08 7.10 -28.13
CA VAL A 197 -0.24 6.83 -26.69
C VAL A 197 0.99 7.29 -25.89
N LYS A 198 2.21 7.16 -26.45
CA LYS A 198 3.43 7.69 -25.82
C LYS A 198 3.46 9.23 -25.81
N GLU A 199 3.02 9.88 -26.89
CA GLU A 199 2.94 11.34 -26.99
C GLU A 199 1.86 11.90 -26.04
N GLU A 200 0.70 11.24 -25.95
CA GLU A 200 -0.39 11.53 -25.01
C GLU A 200 0.07 11.36 -23.55
N ALA A 201 0.67 10.22 -23.19
CA ALA A 201 1.20 10.00 -21.83
C ALA A 201 2.31 11.00 -21.44
N CYS A 202 3.18 11.38 -22.39
CA CYS A 202 4.18 12.41 -22.19
C CYS A 202 3.52 13.78 -21.91
N ASN A 203 2.48 14.14 -22.67
CA ASN A 203 1.73 15.37 -22.46
C ASN A 203 0.99 15.36 -21.11
N SER A 204 0.34 14.27 -20.71
CA SER A 204 -0.27 14.12 -19.39
C SER A 204 0.77 14.26 -18.27
N THR A 205 1.97 13.70 -18.43
CA THR A 205 3.07 13.84 -17.45
C THR A 205 3.51 15.30 -17.34
N ASN A 206 3.66 16.01 -18.47
CA ASN A 206 4.01 17.44 -18.50
C ASN A 206 2.90 18.35 -17.92
N ILE A 207 1.63 17.95 -18.01
CA ILE A 207 0.50 18.67 -17.39
C ILE A 207 0.54 18.46 -15.88
N LEU A 208 0.59 17.21 -15.41
CA LEU A 208 0.67 16.87 -13.99
C LEU A 208 1.89 17.50 -13.30
N GLN A 209 3.04 17.57 -13.98
CA GLN A 209 4.22 18.24 -13.45
C GLN A 209 4.02 19.76 -13.33
N LYS A 210 3.34 20.42 -14.27
CA LYS A 210 2.98 21.84 -14.16
C LYS A 210 1.95 22.11 -13.06
N GLU A 211 0.96 21.22 -12.90
CA GLU A 211 -0.02 21.30 -11.82
C GLU A 211 0.65 21.13 -10.44
N LEU A 212 1.64 20.23 -10.34
CA LEU A 212 2.48 20.08 -9.15
C LEU A 212 3.32 21.33 -8.87
N GLU A 213 4.00 21.88 -9.88
CA GLU A 213 4.76 23.14 -9.78
C GLU A 213 3.85 24.31 -9.36
N GLN A 214 2.62 24.39 -9.88
CA GLN A 214 1.62 25.38 -9.47
C GLN A 214 1.13 25.18 -8.04
N GLN A 215 0.83 23.94 -7.60
CA GLN A 215 0.49 23.68 -6.20
C GLN A 215 1.65 24.01 -5.25
N GLU A 216 2.90 23.74 -5.66
CA GLU A 216 4.05 24.05 -4.82
C GLU A 216 4.31 25.56 -4.73
N GLN A 217 4.08 26.32 -5.81
CA GLN A 217 4.05 27.78 -5.78
C GLN A 217 2.91 28.32 -4.90
N LEU A 218 1.70 27.74 -4.99
CA LEU A 218 0.56 28.16 -4.17
C LEU A 218 0.79 27.89 -2.67
N ARG A 219 1.40 26.75 -2.31
CA ARG A 219 1.83 26.50 -0.93
C ARG A 219 2.89 27.50 -0.46
N LYS A 220 3.84 27.87 -1.34
CA LYS A 220 4.87 28.87 -1.02
C LYS A 220 4.27 30.28 -0.86
N SER A 221 3.28 30.68 -1.66
CA SER A 221 2.58 31.96 -1.47
C SER A 221 1.75 31.95 -0.18
N GLN A 222 0.95 30.91 0.06
CA GLN A 222 0.15 30.78 1.29
C GLN A 222 1.02 30.74 2.55
N SER A 223 2.17 30.05 2.52
CA SER A 223 3.12 30.03 3.63
C SER A 223 3.75 31.41 3.89
N ASN A 224 4.03 32.17 2.83
CA ASN A 224 4.56 33.53 2.94
C ASN A 224 3.50 34.53 3.45
N GLU A 225 2.25 34.42 2.96
CA GLU A 225 1.11 35.20 3.46
C GLU A 225 0.83 34.91 4.94
N TRP A 226 0.90 33.64 5.35
CA TRP A 226 0.73 33.24 6.74
C TRP A 226 1.89 33.73 7.63
N GLU A 227 3.14 33.66 7.16
CA GLU A 227 4.27 34.29 7.88
C GLU A 227 4.14 35.81 8.00
N LEU A 228 3.71 36.50 6.94
CA LEU A 228 3.51 37.95 6.94
C LEU A 228 2.37 38.34 7.89
N SER A 229 1.22 37.67 7.79
CA SER A 229 0.07 37.87 8.68
C SER A 229 0.43 37.59 10.14
N LYS A 230 1.20 36.52 10.41
CA LYS A 230 1.73 36.21 11.75
C LYS A 230 2.65 37.32 12.25
N LYS A 231 3.62 37.78 11.46
CA LYS A 231 4.54 38.87 11.84
C LYS A 231 3.79 40.19 12.08
N GLU A 232 2.76 40.47 11.30
CA GLU A 232 1.89 41.64 11.48
C GLU A 232 1.03 41.53 12.75
N MET A 233 0.53 40.34 13.08
CA MET A 233 -0.20 40.06 14.32
C MET A 233 0.71 40.11 15.56
N GLU A 234 1.94 39.59 15.46
CA GLU A 234 2.97 39.70 16.49
C GLU A 234 3.35 41.17 16.74
N ALA A 235 3.51 41.98 15.68
CA ALA A 235 3.74 43.41 15.80
C ALA A 235 2.56 44.17 16.43
N LYS A 236 1.32 43.88 16.01
CA LYS A 236 0.11 44.46 16.62
C LYS A 236 -0.06 44.07 18.09
N MET A 237 0.25 42.82 18.46
CA MET A 237 0.28 42.40 19.87
C MET A 237 1.39 43.10 20.67
N LEU A 238 2.55 43.36 20.06
CA LEU A 238 3.63 44.09 20.73
C LEU A 238 3.23 45.55 20.99
N GLN A 239 2.67 46.23 19.98
CA GLN A 239 2.13 47.58 20.12
C GLN A 239 1.01 47.63 21.17
N MET A 240 0.06 46.69 21.14
CA MET A 240 -1.01 46.64 22.14
C MET A 240 -0.47 46.42 23.56
N LYS A 241 0.61 45.64 23.74
CA LYS A 241 1.28 45.50 25.04
C LYS A 241 1.97 46.77 25.49
N GLU A 242 2.60 47.52 24.58
CA GLU A 242 3.16 48.83 24.92
C GLU A 242 2.08 49.86 25.26
N GLU A 243 0.95 49.85 24.56
CA GLU A 243 -0.18 50.74 24.84
C GLU A 243 -0.87 50.37 26.17
N MET A 244 -1.05 49.09 26.46
CA MET A 244 -1.47 48.60 27.78
C MET A 244 -0.52 49.05 28.89
N ALA A 245 0.80 48.88 28.72
CA ALA A 245 1.78 49.31 29.72
C ALA A 245 1.82 50.84 29.90
N LYS A 246 1.58 51.63 28.84
CA LYS A 246 1.40 53.09 28.91
C LYS A 246 0.13 53.44 29.69
N LEU A 247 -0.98 52.72 29.47
CA LEU A 247 -2.25 52.91 30.20
C LEU A 247 -2.16 52.50 31.68
N GLU A 248 -1.51 51.38 32.00
CA GLU A 248 -1.23 50.97 33.39
C GLU A 248 -0.37 52.01 34.11
N LYS A 249 0.68 52.53 33.46
CA LYS A 249 1.49 53.62 34.02
C LYS A 249 0.65 54.89 34.24
N TYR A 250 -0.19 55.27 33.30
CA TYR A 250 -1.05 56.45 33.41
C TYR A 250 -2.13 56.30 34.50
N LEU A 251 -2.65 55.08 34.69
CA LEU A 251 -3.55 54.73 35.80
C LEU A 251 -2.83 54.84 37.15
N LEU A 252 -1.61 54.31 37.28
CA LEU A 252 -0.83 54.43 38.51
C LEU A 252 -0.45 55.89 38.82
N GLU A 253 -0.06 56.68 37.81
CA GLU A 253 0.24 58.11 37.98
C GLU A 253 -1.02 58.92 38.33
N THR A 254 -2.17 58.66 37.70
CA THR A 254 -3.43 59.34 38.08
C THR A 254 -3.96 58.88 39.44
N GLN A 255 -3.79 57.62 39.83
CA GLN A 255 -4.18 57.12 41.15
C GLN A 255 -3.31 57.71 42.26
N ALA A 256 -1.98 57.80 42.05
CA ALA A 256 -1.07 58.49 42.97
C ALA A 256 -1.42 59.99 43.12
N ASN A 257 -1.65 60.70 42.00
CA ASN A 257 -2.07 62.11 42.03
C ASN A 257 -3.40 62.31 42.77
N LEU A 258 -4.33 61.35 42.67
CA LEU A 258 -5.64 61.41 43.32
C LEU A 258 -5.53 61.11 44.84
N GLU A 259 -4.59 60.27 45.25
CA GLU A 259 -4.25 60.07 46.66
C GLU A 259 -3.49 61.28 47.26
N GLU A 260 -2.60 61.92 46.49
CA GLU A 260 -1.95 63.17 46.90
C GLU A 260 -2.98 64.31 47.06
N GLN A 261 -3.90 64.47 46.10
CA GLN A 261 -4.97 65.45 46.18
C GLN A 261 -5.97 65.16 47.34
N LYS A 262 -6.20 63.89 47.69
CA LYS A 262 -6.92 63.52 48.93
C LYS A 262 -6.15 63.95 50.18
N ARG A 263 -4.83 63.77 50.23
CA ARG A 263 -3.99 64.26 51.33
C ARG A 263 -4.00 65.79 51.43
N GLU A 264 -3.89 66.52 50.32
CA GLU A 264 -3.96 67.98 50.32
C GLU A 264 -5.34 68.50 50.79
N THR A 265 -6.43 67.87 50.33
CA THR A 265 -7.79 68.24 50.76
C THR A 265 -8.06 67.90 52.23
N GLN A 266 -7.54 66.78 52.74
CA GLN A 266 -7.59 66.50 54.18
C GLN A 266 -6.75 67.52 54.98
N ASN A 267 -5.50 67.77 54.60
CA ASN A 267 -4.64 68.76 55.25
C ASN A 267 -5.21 70.19 55.24
N THR A 268 -6.04 70.55 54.24
CA THR A 268 -6.77 71.83 54.24
C THR A 268 -8.05 71.79 55.09
N LEU A 269 -8.72 70.64 55.20
CA LEU A 269 -9.83 70.43 56.14
C LEU A 269 -9.34 70.55 57.59
N ASP A 270 -8.26 69.85 57.95
CA ASP A 270 -7.66 69.85 59.29
C ASP A 270 -7.20 71.27 59.68
N ARG A 271 -6.55 71.99 58.74
CA ARG A 271 -6.21 73.41 58.92
C ARG A 271 -7.44 74.30 59.08
N ALA A 272 -8.54 74.02 58.40
CA ALA A 272 -9.79 74.77 58.54
C ALA A 272 -10.45 74.50 59.91
N GLU A 273 -10.39 73.28 60.45
CA GLU A 273 -10.89 72.98 61.81
C GLU A 273 -10.03 73.62 62.90
N ILE A 274 -8.70 73.60 62.76
CA ILE A 274 -7.78 74.34 63.65
C ILE A 274 -8.06 75.85 63.58
N SER A 275 -8.28 76.40 62.38
CA SER A 275 -8.63 77.82 62.22
C SER A 275 -10.00 78.14 62.83
N GLN A 276 -10.98 77.24 62.72
CA GLN A 276 -12.32 77.44 63.27
C GLN A 276 -12.34 77.31 64.81
N THR A 277 -11.49 76.47 65.41
CA THR A 277 -11.33 76.39 66.87
C THR A 277 -10.61 77.63 67.40
N GLN A 278 -9.52 78.08 66.77
CA GLN A 278 -8.87 79.36 67.10
C GLN A 278 -9.84 80.55 67.00
N LEU A 279 -10.68 80.61 65.96
CA LEU A 279 -11.70 81.66 65.80
C LEU A 279 -12.76 81.62 66.92
N LYS A 280 -13.10 80.44 67.44
CA LYS A 280 -13.99 80.28 68.60
C LYS A 280 -13.32 80.79 69.89
N GLU A 281 -12.07 80.41 70.14
CA GLU A 281 -11.32 80.85 71.33
C GLU A 281 -11.09 82.37 71.35
N GLU A 282 -10.70 82.99 70.24
CA GLU A 282 -10.55 84.45 70.16
C GLU A 282 -11.90 85.17 70.31
N LYS A 283 -12.99 84.60 69.80
CA LYS A 283 -14.33 85.15 70.02
C LYS A 283 -14.76 85.08 71.49
N GLU A 284 -14.40 84.02 72.22
CA GLU A 284 -14.60 83.97 73.67
C GLU A 284 -13.72 84.96 74.44
N LYS A 285 -12.44 85.13 74.07
CA LYS A 285 -11.55 86.15 74.67
C LYS A 285 -12.12 87.55 74.44
N SER A 286 -12.56 87.86 73.23
CA SER A 286 -13.20 89.13 72.87
C SER A 286 -14.47 89.39 73.68
N ASN A 287 -15.34 88.39 73.87
CA ASN A 287 -16.54 88.53 74.70
C ASN A 287 -16.20 88.87 76.15
N ARG A 288 -15.23 88.16 76.76
CA ARG A 288 -14.78 88.41 78.15
C ARG A 288 -14.18 89.82 78.32
N LEU A 289 -13.43 90.30 77.34
CA LEU A 289 -12.92 91.68 77.31
C LEU A 289 -14.06 92.72 77.20
N GLN A 290 -15.10 92.43 76.40
CA GLN A 290 -16.26 93.31 76.25
C GLN A 290 -17.07 93.44 77.56
N GLU A 291 -17.22 92.37 78.34
CA GLU A 291 -17.84 92.38 79.67
C GLU A 291 -17.02 93.20 80.69
N GLN A 292 -15.69 93.06 80.68
CA GLN A 292 -14.79 93.87 81.52
C GLN A 292 -14.91 95.37 81.20
N ILE A 293 -14.96 95.73 79.91
CA ILE A 293 -15.14 97.12 79.46
C ILE A 293 -16.50 97.69 79.90
N GLN A 294 -17.58 96.91 79.88
CA GLN A 294 -18.88 97.35 80.39
C GLN A 294 -18.86 97.57 81.91
N THR A 295 -18.19 96.70 82.65
CA THR A 295 -18.07 96.79 84.12
C THR A 295 -17.27 98.03 84.53
N LEU A 296 -16.18 98.34 83.82
CA LEU A 296 -15.38 99.56 84.04
C LEU A 296 -16.18 100.84 83.73
N ARG A 297 -17.02 100.85 82.68
CA ARG A 297 -17.91 101.98 82.36
C ARG A 297 -18.94 102.23 83.47
N ALA A 298 -19.50 101.17 84.06
CA ALA A 298 -20.44 101.29 85.18
C ALA A 298 -19.78 101.87 86.45
N ALA A 299 -18.52 101.51 86.72
CA ALA A 299 -17.77 102.05 87.85
C ALA A 299 -17.45 103.55 87.69
N PHE A 300 -17.06 103.98 86.48
CA PHE A 300 -16.68 105.37 86.22
C PHE A 300 -17.84 106.36 86.46
N VAL A 301 -19.01 106.08 85.87
CA VAL A 301 -20.22 106.92 86.00
C VAL A 301 -20.65 107.09 87.45
N LYS A 302 -20.45 106.07 88.30
CA LYS A 302 -20.82 106.14 89.72
C LYS A 302 -19.91 107.08 90.54
N SER A 303 -18.66 107.30 90.12
CA SER A 303 -17.71 108.16 90.84
C SER A 303 -17.84 109.66 90.50
N GLU A 304 -18.38 110.00 89.33
CA GLU A 304 -18.67 111.39 88.92
C GLU A 304 -19.86 111.97 89.71
N GLN A 305 -20.73 111.11 90.24
CA GLN A 305 -22.03 111.51 90.78
C GLN A 305 -22.03 111.85 92.29
N GLU A 306 -20.90 111.69 92.98
CA GLU A 306 -20.74 111.92 94.43
C GLU A 306 -20.04 113.25 94.80
N LYS A 307 -19.93 114.21 93.86
CA LYS A 307 -19.06 115.41 94.02
C LYS A 307 -19.72 116.79 93.86
N MET A 308 -21.05 116.90 93.76
CA MET A 308 -21.73 118.14 93.34
C MET A 308 -22.97 118.48 94.19
N GLU A 309 -22.81 118.87 95.46
CA GLU A 309 -23.88 119.50 96.25
C GLU A 309 -23.33 120.36 97.43
N GLU A 310 -23.57 121.69 97.36
CA GLU A 310 -23.66 122.70 98.46
C GLU A 310 -22.52 122.85 99.54
N LYS A 311 -22.21 124.02 100.13
CA LYS A 311 -22.69 125.43 99.99
C LYS A 311 -21.69 126.48 100.55
N GLU A 312 -22.06 127.74 100.32
CA GLU A 312 -21.78 129.02 101.01
C GLU A 312 -21.13 129.05 102.43
N SER A 313 -20.56 130.16 102.96
CA SER A 313 -20.03 131.45 102.43
C SER A 313 -19.60 132.36 103.61
N ARG A 314 -18.55 133.19 103.43
CA ARG A 314 -18.23 134.42 104.20
C ARG A 314 -18.12 134.36 105.74
N ARG A 315 -16.88 134.25 106.24
CA ARG A 315 -16.39 135.19 107.28
C ARG A 315 -14.87 135.46 107.30
N GLU A 316 -14.04 134.61 106.70
CA GLU A 316 -12.58 134.72 106.73
C GLU A 316 -11.98 135.48 105.53
N LEU A 317 -12.44 136.71 105.23
CA LEU A 317 -12.07 137.39 103.97
C LEU A 317 -10.56 137.77 103.81
N GLN A 318 -9.73 137.51 104.82
CA GLN A 318 -8.26 137.60 104.75
C GLN A 318 -7.58 136.22 104.62
N GLU A 319 -8.16 135.17 105.20
CA GLU A 319 -7.70 133.79 104.97
C GLU A 319 -8.13 133.30 103.58
N ASP A 320 -9.29 133.77 103.09
CA ASP A 320 -9.77 133.66 101.71
C ASP A 320 -8.73 134.11 100.67
N LEU A 321 -7.80 135.02 101.01
CA LEU A 321 -6.80 135.51 100.05
C LEU A 321 -5.64 134.52 99.94
N ALA A 322 -5.07 134.08 101.06
CA ALA A 322 -4.05 133.02 101.08
C ALA A 322 -4.61 131.67 100.58
N LYS A 323 -5.82 131.29 101.03
CA LYS A 323 -6.53 130.09 100.54
C LYS A 323 -6.90 130.22 99.05
N LYS A 324 -7.07 131.43 98.49
CA LYS A 324 -7.24 131.60 97.03
C LYS A 324 -5.93 131.66 96.27
N GLU A 325 -4.82 132.08 96.85
CA GLU A 325 -3.50 131.87 96.25
C GLU A 325 -3.16 130.37 96.22
N GLU A 326 -3.43 129.64 97.31
CA GLU A 326 -3.31 128.18 97.37
C GLU A 326 -4.27 127.46 96.41
N VAL A 327 -5.54 127.87 96.34
CA VAL A 327 -6.52 127.31 95.38
C VAL A 327 -6.20 127.73 93.94
N VAL A 328 -5.65 128.92 93.67
CA VAL A 328 -5.16 129.29 92.33
C VAL A 328 -3.95 128.45 91.96
N LEU A 329 -2.96 128.28 92.83
CA LEU A 329 -1.83 127.37 92.59
C LEU A 329 -2.29 125.91 92.42
N SER A 330 -3.29 125.46 93.18
CA SER A 330 -3.90 124.13 93.01
C SER A 330 -4.73 124.02 91.72
N LEU A 331 -5.36 125.09 91.25
CA LEU A 331 -6.09 125.14 89.99
C LEU A 331 -5.14 125.26 88.79
N GLU A 332 -4.02 125.97 88.92
CA GLU A 332 -2.95 126.02 87.93
C GLU A 332 -2.24 124.67 87.84
N ALA A 333 -1.96 124.02 88.97
CA ALA A 333 -1.47 122.64 89.01
C ALA A 333 -2.49 121.65 88.43
N ALA A 334 -3.78 121.80 88.74
CA ALA A 334 -4.84 120.99 88.13
C ALA A 334 -4.99 121.25 86.63
N VAL A 335 -4.91 122.49 86.16
CA VAL A 335 -4.97 122.86 84.74
C VAL A 335 -3.72 122.39 83.99
N ALA A 336 -2.53 122.50 84.58
CA ALA A 336 -1.29 121.94 84.02
C ALA A 336 -1.38 120.41 83.95
N LYS A 337 -1.93 119.76 84.98
CA LYS A 337 -2.21 118.32 84.97
C LYS A 337 -3.24 117.97 83.89
N PHE A 338 -4.40 118.64 83.82
CA PHE A 338 -5.41 118.43 82.78
C PHE A 338 -4.86 118.69 81.36
N GLN A 339 -3.97 119.66 81.16
CA GLN A 339 -3.28 119.86 79.88
C GLN A 339 -2.29 118.72 79.57
N THR A 340 -1.64 118.15 80.59
CA THR A 340 -0.72 117.02 80.44
C THR A 340 -1.48 115.72 80.16
N ASP A 341 -2.52 115.43 80.94
CA ASP A 341 -3.44 114.31 80.76
C ASP A 341 -4.18 114.41 79.40
N ARG A 342 -4.59 115.62 78.98
CA ARG A 342 -5.14 115.87 77.63
C ARG A 342 -4.11 115.61 76.53
N LYS A 343 -2.87 116.10 76.67
CA LYS A 343 -1.79 115.81 75.70
C LYS A 343 -1.50 114.31 75.63
N LYS A 344 -1.51 113.62 76.77
CA LYS A 344 -1.38 112.16 76.82
C LYS A 344 -2.54 111.47 76.10
N MET A 345 -3.79 111.79 76.43
CA MET A 345 -4.97 111.26 75.71
C MET A 345 -4.92 111.55 74.21
N GLN A 346 -4.35 112.69 73.80
CA GLN A 346 -4.22 113.06 72.40
C GLN A 346 -3.16 112.19 71.68
N LEU A 347 -2.03 111.89 72.33
CA LEU A 347 -1.03 110.93 71.84
C LEU A 347 -1.55 109.49 71.85
N ASP A 348 -2.25 109.07 72.92
CA ASP A 348 -2.88 107.76 73.03
C ASP A 348 -3.93 107.58 71.90
N PHE A 349 -4.71 108.62 71.58
CA PHE A 349 -5.67 108.64 70.48
C PHE A 349 -5.00 108.62 69.10
N GLU A 350 -3.90 109.38 68.90
CA GLU A 350 -3.13 109.37 67.66
C GLU A 350 -2.49 107.99 67.41
N SER A 351 -1.96 107.35 68.45
CA SER A 351 -1.43 105.97 68.40
C SER A 351 -2.51 104.93 68.08
N VAL A 352 -3.68 105.00 68.72
CA VAL A 352 -4.82 104.12 68.40
C VAL A 352 -5.30 104.35 66.96
N LYS A 353 -5.34 105.59 66.49
CA LYS A 353 -5.71 105.94 65.10
C LYS A 353 -4.71 105.37 64.10
N GLU A 354 -3.41 105.45 64.37
CA GLU A 354 -2.35 104.84 63.54
C GLU A 354 -2.48 103.30 63.52
N ALA A 355 -2.68 102.67 64.67
CA ALA A 355 -2.90 101.23 64.76
C ALA A 355 -4.15 100.78 63.96
N VAL A 356 -5.25 101.53 64.02
CA VAL A 356 -6.46 101.26 63.22
C VAL A 356 -6.20 101.42 61.71
N MET A 357 -5.46 102.45 61.29
CA MET A 357 -5.10 102.64 59.87
C MET A 357 -4.24 101.47 59.36
N ASN A 358 -3.26 101.02 60.15
CA ASN A 358 -2.40 99.89 59.81
C ASN A 358 -3.19 98.58 59.74
N PHE A 359 -4.14 98.34 60.67
CA PHE A 359 -5.07 97.21 60.58
C PHE A 359 -5.97 97.27 59.34
N GLN A 360 -6.45 98.45 58.94
CA GLN A 360 -7.24 98.60 57.72
C GLN A 360 -6.42 98.31 56.46
N GLN A 361 -5.17 98.78 56.38
CA GLN A 361 -4.28 98.44 55.26
C GLN A 361 -3.97 96.94 55.21
N SER A 362 -3.64 96.31 56.34
CA SER A 362 -3.39 94.86 56.41
C SER A 362 -4.61 94.05 55.96
N ALA A 363 -5.82 94.44 56.39
CA ALA A 363 -7.06 93.78 55.97
C ALA A 363 -7.37 94.00 54.48
N GLU A 364 -7.07 95.17 53.92
CA GLU A 364 -7.18 95.41 52.48
C GLU A 364 -6.20 94.57 51.65
N GLU A 365 -4.95 94.42 52.10
CA GLU A 365 -3.94 93.61 51.42
C GLU A 365 -4.27 92.12 51.49
N GLU A 366 -4.73 91.63 52.64
CA GLU A 366 -5.18 90.25 52.78
C GLU A 366 -6.43 89.96 51.93
N MET A 367 -7.41 90.86 51.89
CA MET A 367 -8.57 90.75 50.98
C MET A 367 -8.16 90.77 49.50
N LYS A 368 -7.16 91.57 49.11
CA LYS A 368 -6.59 91.55 47.74
C LYS A 368 -5.92 90.21 47.45
N HIS A 369 -5.20 89.63 48.41
CA HIS A 369 -4.54 88.33 48.26
C HIS A 369 -5.57 87.17 48.15
N GLN A 370 -6.59 87.16 49.00
CA GLN A 370 -7.69 86.20 48.91
C GLN A 370 -8.44 86.31 47.57
N ALA A 371 -8.69 87.54 47.08
CA ALA A 371 -9.29 87.75 45.76
C ALA A 371 -8.41 87.20 44.61
N GLN A 372 -7.08 87.34 44.70
CA GLN A 372 -6.14 86.73 43.75
C GLN A 372 -6.16 85.20 43.80
N GLN A 373 -6.15 84.60 45.00
CA GLN A 373 -6.27 83.15 45.16
C GLN A 373 -7.58 82.61 44.58
N VAL A 374 -8.72 83.27 44.87
CA VAL A 374 -10.03 82.90 44.30
C VAL A 374 -10.07 83.09 42.78
N SER A 375 -9.36 84.08 42.24
CA SER A 375 -9.21 84.24 40.78
C SER A 375 -8.43 83.08 40.17
N LYS A 376 -7.32 82.67 40.80
CA LYS A 376 -6.51 81.53 40.33
C LYS A 376 -7.30 80.22 40.41
N LEU A 377 -7.94 79.93 41.54
CA LEU A 377 -8.75 78.71 41.73
C LEU A 377 -9.93 78.62 40.72
N LYS A 378 -10.45 79.74 40.23
CA LYS A 378 -11.44 79.75 39.14
C LYS A 378 -10.81 79.34 37.81
N GLN A 379 -9.63 79.89 37.47
CA GLN A 379 -8.89 79.51 36.27
C GLN A 379 -8.47 78.03 36.32
N ASP A 380 -7.82 77.60 37.41
CA ASP A 380 -7.39 76.21 37.63
C ASP A 380 -8.58 75.23 37.45
N LYS A 381 -9.78 75.60 37.96
CA LYS A 381 -11.03 74.82 37.78
C LYS A 381 -11.55 74.83 36.34
N GLU A 382 -11.45 75.93 35.62
CA GLU A 382 -11.92 76.03 34.23
C GLU A 382 -11.01 75.28 33.26
N GLU A 383 -9.70 75.33 33.49
CA GLU A 383 -8.70 74.50 32.78
C GLU A 383 -8.94 73.01 33.05
N ALA A 384 -9.12 72.59 34.31
CA ALA A 384 -9.45 71.20 34.66
C ALA A 384 -10.76 70.73 34.00
N CYS A 385 -11.81 71.57 34.02
CA CYS A 385 -13.10 71.28 33.38
C CYS A 385 -12.97 71.10 31.85
N ASN A 386 -12.13 71.91 31.20
CA ASN A 386 -11.86 71.79 29.77
C ASN A 386 -11.01 70.54 29.45
N ALA A 387 -10.03 70.19 30.28
CA ALA A 387 -9.32 68.91 30.19
C ALA A 387 -10.26 67.71 30.36
N THR A 388 -11.24 67.77 31.27
CA THR A 388 -12.23 66.69 31.46
C THR A 388 -13.09 66.48 30.21
N LYS A 389 -13.51 67.58 29.53
CA LYS A 389 -14.27 67.49 28.27
C LYS A 389 -13.45 66.89 27.13
N ILE A 390 -12.14 67.15 27.08
CA ILE A 390 -11.24 66.54 26.08
C ILE A 390 -11.15 65.04 26.32
N LEU A 391 -10.81 64.63 27.55
CA LEU A 391 -10.70 63.22 27.93
C LEU A 391 -12.02 62.44 27.72
N GLN A 392 -13.17 63.06 28.03
CA GLN A 392 -14.47 62.43 27.78
C GLN A 392 -14.74 62.22 26.28
N LYS A 393 -14.35 63.17 25.43
CA LYS A 393 -14.48 63.05 23.97
C LYS A 393 -13.52 62.01 23.38
N GLU A 394 -12.31 61.90 23.93
CA GLU A 394 -11.35 60.84 23.57
C GLU A 394 -11.86 59.45 24.00
N LEU A 395 -12.50 59.35 25.18
CA LEU A 395 -13.16 58.14 25.65
C LEU A 395 -14.32 57.71 24.72
N GLU A 396 -15.18 58.65 24.32
CA GLU A 396 -16.28 58.42 23.36
C GLU A 396 -15.74 57.90 22.01
N GLN A 397 -14.65 58.48 21.50
CA GLN A 397 -13.99 58.01 20.27
C GLN A 397 -13.36 56.62 20.43
N GLN A 398 -12.70 56.35 21.56
CA GLN A 398 -12.15 55.03 21.92
C GLN A 398 -13.22 53.94 22.09
N GLU A 399 -14.40 54.29 22.60
CA GLU A 399 -15.52 53.36 22.71
C GLU A 399 -16.16 53.10 21.33
N GLN A 400 -16.30 54.15 20.51
CA GLN A 400 -16.83 54.02 19.15
C GLN A 400 -15.92 53.18 18.23
N LEU A 401 -14.59 53.35 18.35
CA LEU A 401 -13.60 52.52 17.65
C LEU A 401 -13.66 51.05 18.09
N ARG A 402 -13.77 50.80 19.41
CA ARG A 402 -13.92 49.42 19.93
C ARG A 402 -15.21 48.75 19.47
N LYS A 403 -16.31 49.51 19.32
CA LYS A 403 -17.56 48.99 18.75
C LYS A 403 -17.41 48.61 17.28
N SER A 404 -16.84 49.48 16.44
CA SER A 404 -16.62 49.15 15.02
C SER A 404 -15.68 47.95 14.84
N GLN A 405 -14.62 47.85 15.64
CA GLN A 405 -13.75 46.66 15.64
C GLN A 405 -14.51 45.40 16.07
N SER A 406 -15.37 45.46 17.10
CA SER A 406 -16.18 44.33 17.52
C SER A 406 -17.16 43.86 16.43
N GLU A 407 -17.75 44.79 15.69
CA GLU A 407 -18.63 44.52 14.56
C GLU A 407 -17.85 43.88 13.38
N GLU A 408 -16.64 44.36 13.08
CA GLU A 408 -15.73 43.75 12.09
C GLU A 408 -15.33 42.31 12.48
N TRP A 409 -14.95 42.08 13.75
CA TRP A 409 -14.60 40.75 14.25
C TRP A 409 -15.79 39.78 14.20
N GLU A 410 -16.99 40.21 14.59
CA GLU A 410 -18.19 39.34 14.53
C GLU A 410 -18.65 39.08 13.09
N SER A 411 -18.50 40.06 12.19
CA SER A 411 -18.76 39.90 10.76
C SER A 411 -17.77 38.91 10.12
N SER A 412 -16.47 39.08 10.37
CA SER A 412 -15.42 38.18 9.86
C SER A 412 -15.57 36.76 10.40
N LYS A 413 -15.96 36.60 11.68
CA LYS A 413 -16.30 35.30 12.26
C LYS A 413 -17.46 34.63 11.50
N LYS A 414 -18.57 35.34 11.26
CA LYS A 414 -19.74 34.81 10.53
C LYS A 414 -19.39 34.46 9.08
N GLU A 415 -18.55 35.24 8.42
CA GLU A 415 -18.04 34.94 7.07
C GLU A 415 -17.18 33.65 7.08
N MET A 416 -16.30 33.48 8.07
CA MET A 416 -15.46 32.30 8.22
C MET A 416 -16.28 31.04 8.56
N GLU A 417 -17.29 31.16 9.42
CA GLU A 417 -18.25 30.09 9.73
C GLU A 417 -19.03 29.67 8.47
N GLY A 418 -19.46 30.63 7.65
CA GLY A 418 -20.10 30.37 6.35
C GLY A 418 -19.20 29.65 5.35
N LYS A 419 -17.96 30.11 5.18
CA LYS A 419 -16.94 29.44 4.33
C LYS A 419 -16.62 28.02 4.83
N MET A 420 -16.54 27.83 6.14
CA MET A 420 -16.32 26.50 6.73
C MET A 420 -17.51 25.56 6.50
N LEU A 421 -18.74 26.07 6.45
CA LEU A 421 -19.93 25.29 6.11
C LEU A 421 -19.89 24.85 4.64
N GLN A 422 -19.64 25.77 3.71
CA GLN A 422 -19.48 25.47 2.28
C GLN A 422 -18.38 24.42 2.04
N MET A 423 -17.21 24.58 2.66
CA MET A 423 -16.11 23.61 2.56
C MET A 423 -16.48 22.23 3.12
N LYS A 424 -17.36 22.14 4.12
CA LYS A 424 -17.90 20.85 4.62
C LYS A 424 -18.86 20.21 3.63
N GLU A 425 -19.71 21.00 2.96
CA GLU A 425 -20.63 20.52 1.92
C GLU A 425 -19.85 20.03 0.67
N GLU A 426 -18.82 20.77 0.24
CA GLU A 426 -17.91 20.34 -0.83
C GLU A 426 -17.17 19.05 -0.47
N MET A 427 -16.63 18.94 0.75
CA MET A 427 -15.96 17.71 1.23
C MET A 427 -16.92 16.53 1.41
N ALA A 428 -18.20 16.77 1.69
CA ALA A 428 -19.23 15.72 1.71
C ALA A 428 -19.53 15.23 0.28
N ARG A 429 -19.70 16.16 -0.67
CA ARG A 429 -19.92 15.85 -2.08
C ARG A 429 -18.74 15.09 -2.71
N LEU A 430 -17.51 15.53 -2.47
CA LEU A 430 -16.30 14.83 -2.94
C LEU A 430 -16.17 13.41 -2.36
N ARG A 431 -16.70 13.15 -1.16
CA ARG A 431 -16.80 11.78 -0.61
C ARG A 431 -17.88 10.96 -1.29
N GLU A 432 -19.02 11.56 -1.64
CA GLU A 432 -20.09 10.89 -2.40
C GLU A 432 -19.62 10.54 -3.82
N ASP A 433 -18.98 11.47 -4.53
CA ASP A 433 -18.36 11.25 -5.85
C ASP A 433 -17.28 10.14 -5.79
N LEU A 434 -16.46 10.11 -4.72
CA LEU A 434 -15.47 9.06 -4.49
C LEU A 434 -16.11 7.69 -4.25
N LEU A 435 -17.18 7.62 -3.43
CA LEU A 435 -17.91 6.38 -3.15
C LEU A 435 -18.64 5.85 -4.40
N GLN A 436 -19.21 6.72 -5.22
CA GLN A 436 -19.78 6.34 -6.51
C GLN A 436 -18.69 5.81 -7.45
N THR A 437 -17.54 6.48 -7.52
CA THR A 437 -16.38 6.02 -8.32
C THR A 437 -15.86 4.67 -7.85
N GLN A 438 -15.80 4.44 -6.54
CA GLN A 438 -15.41 3.16 -5.94
C GLN A 438 -16.43 2.05 -6.25
N THR A 439 -17.72 2.37 -6.27
CA THR A 439 -18.79 1.44 -6.64
C THR A 439 -18.66 1.04 -8.12
N ASN A 440 -18.52 2.02 -9.02
CA ASN A 440 -18.33 1.80 -10.46
C ASN A 440 -17.07 0.94 -10.74
N LEU A 441 -16.00 1.12 -9.97
CA LEU A 441 -14.77 0.32 -10.09
C LEU A 441 -14.97 -1.14 -9.66
N GLU A 442 -15.78 -1.40 -8.63
CA GLU A 442 -16.10 -2.77 -8.20
C GLU A 442 -17.03 -3.47 -9.20
N GLU A 443 -17.97 -2.74 -9.83
CA GLU A 443 -18.78 -3.24 -10.95
C GLU A 443 -17.90 -3.61 -12.17
N GLN A 444 -17.01 -2.73 -12.61
CA GLN A 444 -16.05 -3.02 -13.69
C GLN A 444 -15.13 -4.21 -13.36
N LYS A 445 -14.72 -4.35 -12.10
CA LYS A 445 -13.94 -5.49 -11.60
C LYS A 445 -14.74 -6.79 -11.63
N GLN A 446 -16.05 -6.75 -11.37
CA GLN A 446 -16.92 -7.92 -11.51
C GLN A 446 -17.15 -8.28 -12.99
N GLU A 447 -17.35 -7.29 -13.87
CA GLU A 447 -17.45 -7.51 -15.33
C GLU A 447 -16.15 -8.11 -15.91
N MET A 448 -14.99 -7.62 -15.46
CA MET A 448 -13.69 -8.18 -15.81
C MET A 448 -13.51 -9.63 -15.34
N GLN A 449 -13.99 -9.98 -14.14
CA GLN A 449 -13.98 -11.36 -13.66
C GLN A 449 -14.93 -12.27 -14.46
N ASN A 450 -16.11 -11.77 -14.82
CA ASN A 450 -17.09 -12.50 -15.63
C ASN A 450 -16.51 -12.80 -17.03
N THR A 451 -16.00 -11.77 -17.72
CA THR A 451 -15.40 -11.91 -19.05
C THR A 451 -14.13 -12.78 -19.03
N GLN A 452 -13.29 -12.69 -17.98
CA GLN A 452 -12.16 -13.61 -17.80
C GLN A 452 -12.62 -15.07 -17.60
N ALA A 453 -13.72 -15.31 -16.90
CA ALA A 453 -14.30 -16.65 -16.74
C ALA A 453 -14.89 -17.18 -18.08
N GLU A 454 -15.55 -16.34 -18.86
CA GLU A 454 -16.04 -16.67 -20.21
C GLU A 454 -14.90 -17.02 -21.17
N ILE A 455 -13.84 -16.20 -21.21
CA ILE A 455 -12.62 -16.46 -22.00
C ILE A 455 -12.00 -17.81 -21.58
N SER A 456 -11.88 -18.05 -20.28
CA SER A 456 -11.32 -19.31 -19.75
C SER A 456 -12.17 -20.53 -20.14
N GLN A 457 -13.51 -20.39 -20.13
CA GLN A 457 -14.41 -21.46 -20.54
C GLN A 457 -14.41 -21.67 -22.07
N ALA A 458 -14.27 -20.60 -22.86
CA ALA A 458 -14.14 -20.68 -24.32
C ALA A 458 -12.83 -21.38 -24.71
N GLN A 459 -11.70 -20.99 -24.11
CA GLN A 459 -10.40 -21.65 -24.31
C GLN A 459 -10.43 -23.13 -23.91
N LEU A 460 -11.11 -23.49 -22.82
CA LEU A 460 -11.28 -24.88 -22.42
C LEU A 460 -12.12 -25.68 -23.43
N LYS A 461 -13.22 -25.11 -23.94
CA LYS A 461 -14.04 -25.73 -25.00
C LYS A 461 -13.25 -25.91 -26.30
N GLU A 462 -12.50 -24.90 -26.72
CA GLU A 462 -11.66 -24.95 -27.92
C GLU A 462 -10.53 -25.97 -27.77
N SER A 463 -9.81 -25.97 -26.64
CA SER A 463 -8.76 -26.94 -26.34
C SER A 463 -9.27 -28.38 -26.33
N ASN A 464 -10.45 -28.63 -25.75
CA ASN A 464 -11.06 -29.95 -25.76
C ASN A 464 -11.48 -30.37 -27.17
N GLY A 465 -12.13 -29.50 -27.95
CA GLY A 465 -12.51 -29.78 -29.34
C GLY A 465 -11.31 -30.02 -30.25
N LEU A 466 -10.22 -29.27 -30.08
CA LEU A 466 -8.95 -29.51 -30.79
C LEU A 466 -8.28 -30.82 -30.35
N GLN A 467 -8.36 -31.20 -29.08
CA GLN A 467 -7.86 -32.50 -28.61
C GLN A 467 -8.70 -33.66 -29.18
N GLU A 468 -10.03 -33.57 -29.19
CA GLU A 468 -10.91 -34.56 -29.81
C GLU A 468 -10.62 -34.71 -31.32
N GLN A 469 -10.41 -33.60 -32.04
CA GLN A 469 -9.99 -33.62 -33.45
C GLN A 469 -8.61 -34.28 -33.63
N LEU A 470 -7.63 -33.98 -32.77
CA LEU A 470 -6.31 -34.61 -32.81
C LEU A 470 -6.35 -36.10 -32.48
N GLU A 471 -7.22 -36.54 -31.56
CA GLU A 471 -7.42 -37.96 -31.24
C GLU A 471 -8.16 -38.70 -32.36
N ALA A 472 -9.18 -38.09 -32.97
CA ALA A 472 -9.84 -38.61 -34.17
C ALA A 472 -8.88 -38.73 -35.36
N LEU A 473 -8.03 -37.73 -35.60
CA LEU A 473 -6.99 -37.77 -36.65
C LEU A 473 -5.93 -38.84 -36.36
N ARG A 474 -5.51 -39.02 -35.09
CA ARG A 474 -4.61 -40.12 -34.70
C ARG A 474 -5.24 -41.49 -34.92
N ALA A 475 -6.52 -41.66 -34.60
CA ALA A 475 -7.25 -42.89 -34.84
C ALA A 475 -7.41 -43.20 -36.34
N ALA A 476 -7.76 -42.19 -37.15
CA ALA A 476 -7.84 -42.31 -38.61
C ALA A 476 -6.49 -42.65 -39.24
N PHE A 477 -5.40 -42.01 -38.79
CA PHE A 477 -4.04 -42.31 -39.25
C PHE A 477 -3.60 -43.72 -38.86
N ALA A 478 -3.88 -44.16 -37.62
CA ALA A 478 -3.60 -45.52 -37.17
C ALA A 478 -4.36 -46.58 -38.00
N LYS A 479 -5.65 -46.31 -38.32
CA LYS A 479 -6.45 -47.16 -39.22
C LYS A 479 -5.87 -47.21 -40.63
N SER A 480 -5.43 -46.08 -41.19
CA SER A 480 -4.79 -46.01 -42.51
C SER A 480 -3.44 -46.74 -42.56
N GLU A 481 -2.61 -46.66 -41.50
CA GLU A 481 -1.40 -47.46 -41.41
C GLU A 481 -1.68 -48.97 -41.24
N GLN A 482 -2.74 -49.34 -40.51
CA GLN A 482 -3.20 -50.73 -40.46
C GLN A 482 -3.64 -51.23 -41.84
N GLU A 483 -4.46 -50.47 -42.56
CA GLU A 483 -4.92 -50.81 -43.92
C GLU A 483 -3.74 -50.97 -44.89
N LYS A 484 -2.72 -50.09 -44.84
CA LYS A 484 -1.47 -50.26 -45.60
C LYS A 484 -0.66 -51.49 -45.21
N MET A 485 -0.74 -51.93 -43.96
CA MET A 485 -0.05 -53.15 -43.49
C MET A 485 -0.80 -54.41 -43.95
N GLU A 486 -2.14 -54.40 -43.91
CA GLU A 486 -2.99 -55.45 -44.45
C GLU A 486 -2.88 -55.55 -45.99
N GLU A 487 -2.73 -54.42 -46.69
CA GLU A 487 -2.42 -54.37 -48.13
C GLU A 487 -1.04 -54.97 -48.43
N LYS A 488 0.01 -54.59 -47.67
CA LYS A 488 1.36 -55.18 -47.80
C LYS A 488 1.37 -56.68 -47.55
N GLU A 489 0.61 -57.17 -46.57
CA GLU A 489 0.50 -58.61 -46.29
C GLU A 489 -0.29 -59.34 -47.39
N SER A 490 -1.38 -58.74 -47.88
CA SER A 490 -2.15 -59.26 -49.02
C SER A 490 -1.30 -59.34 -50.28
N ARG A 491 -0.48 -58.31 -50.55
CA ARG A 491 0.47 -58.27 -51.67
C ARG A 491 1.58 -59.30 -51.53
N ARG A 492 2.05 -59.59 -50.30
CA ARG A 492 2.97 -60.72 -50.03
C ARG A 492 2.32 -62.06 -50.34
N LYS A 493 1.11 -62.34 -49.83
CA LYS A 493 0.39 -63.59 -50.12
C LYS A 493 0.17 -63.79 -51.62
N LEU A 494 -0.21 -62.73 -52.32
CA LEU A 494 -0.42 -62.75 -53.77
C LEU A 494 0.91 -62.97 -54.54
N GLN A 495 2.05 -62.49 -54.02
CA GLN A 495 3.38 -62.78 -54.57
C GLN A 495 3.86 -64.20 -54.25
N GLU A 496 3.57 -64.74 -53.06
CA GLU A 496 3.84 -66.14 -52.71
C GLU A 496 3.01 -67.11 -53.57
N ASP A 497 1.74 -66.77 -53.83
CA ASP A 497 0.89 -67.54 -54.74
C ASP A 497 1.31 -67.37 -56.20
N LEU A 498 1.87 -66.22 -56.61
CA LEU A 498 2.50 -66.06 -57.93
C LEU A 498 3.67 -67.05 -58.08
N VAL A 499 4.58 -67.13 -57.10
CA VAL A 499 5.72 -68.06 -57.13
C VAL A 499 5.24 -69.51 -57.19
N LYS A 500 4.22 -69.90 -56.40
CA LYS A 500 3.61 -71.25 -56.49
C LYS A 500 2.99 -71.52 -57.87
N LYS A 501 2.45 -70.49 -58.55
CA LYS A 501 1.94 -70.62 -59.92
C LYS A 501 3.07 -70.73 -60.94
N GLU A 502 4.18 -70.04 -60.75
CA GLU A 502 5.40 -70.19 -61.56
C GLU A 502 6.01 -71.60 -61.39
N GLU A 503 6.07 -72.14 -60.17
CA GLU A 503 6.46 -73.53 -59.90
C GLU A 503 5.54 -74.54 -60.61
N VAL A 504 4.21 -74.31 -60.57
CA VAL A 504 3.23 -75.14 -61.31
C VAL A 504 3.40 -75.01 -62.82
N VAL A 505 3.70 -73.82 -63.35
CA VAL A 505 4.00 -73.61 -64.78
C VAL A 505 5.27 -74.36 -65.17
N LEU A 506 6.37 -74.25 -64.42
CA LEU A 506 7.61 -74.99 -64.66
C LEU A 506 7.40 -76.50 -64.60
N SER A 507 6.57 -76.99 -63.66
CA SER A 507 6.17 -78.39 -63.57
C SER A 507 5.35 -78.84 -64.79
N LEU A 508 4.44 -78.00 -65.29
CA LEU A 508 3.66 -78.26 -66.50
C LEU A 508 4.53 -78.20 -67.76
N GLU A 509 5.50 -77.28 -67.85
CA GLU A 509 6.46 -77.19 -68.95
C GLU A 509 7.38 -78.41 -68.99
N ALA A 510 7.90 -78.86 -67.85
CA ALA A 510 8.65 -80.10 -67.74
C ALA A 510 7.80 -81.33 -68.14
N THR A 511 6.52 -81.35 -67.76
CA THR A 511 5.57 -82.40 -68.15
C THR A 511 5.26 -82.37 -69.65
N VAL A 512 5.08 -81.19 -70.24
CA VAL A 512 4.89 -81.00 -71.70
C VAL A 512 6.17 -81.32 -72.47
N ALA A 513 7.35 -81.05 -71.92
CA ALA A 513 8.62 -81.48 -72.49
C ALA A 513 8.74 -83.01 -72.49
N LYS A 514 8.38 -83.66 -71.37
CA LYS A 514 8.34 -85.13 -71.25
C LYS A 514 7.34 -85.76 -72.22
N PHE A 515 6.13 -85.22 -72.36
CA PHE A 515 5.19 -85.67 -73.38
C PHE A 515 5.67 -85.40 -74.81
N LYS A 516 6.46 -84.34 -75.06
CA LYS A 516 7.09 -84.09 -76.38
C LYS A 516 8.21 -85.09 -76.69
N THR A 517 8.97 -85.57 -75.70
CA THR A 517 9.95 -86.65 -75.90
C THR A 517 9.26 -87.99 -76.07
N GLU A 518 8.31 -88.36 -75.18
CA GLU A 518 7.55 -89.61 -75.28
C GLU A 518 6.76 -89.70 -76.60
N ARG A 519 6.19 -88.59 -77.08
CA ARG A 519 5.54 -88.54 -78.40
C ARG A 519 6.53 -88.70 -79.55
N LYS A 520 7.78 -88.24 -79.42
CA LYS A 520 8.83 -88.46 -80.44
C LYS A 520 9.30 -89.90 -80.44
N GLU A 521 9.52 -90.49 -79.27
CA GLU A 521 9.87 -91.91 -79.11
C GLU A 521 8.75 -92.80 -79.68
N MET A 522 7.50 -92.57 -79.27
CA MET A 522 6.33 -93.27 -79.80
C MET A 522 6.10 -93.05 -81.31
N GLN A 523 6.51 -91.90 -81.86
CA GLN A 523 6.48 -91.66 -83.31
C GLN A 523 7.60 -92.41 -84.03
N LEU A 524 8.81 -92.49 -83.46
CA LEU A 524 9.91 -93.32 -83.99
C LEU A 524 9.58 -94.81 -83.90
N ASP A 525 8.93 -95.26 -82.83
CA ASP A 525 8.39 -96.62 -82.71
C ASP A 525 7.32 -96.89 -83.77
N PHE A 526 6.43 -95.93 -84.03
CA PHE A 526 5.41 -96.06 -85.07
C PHE A 526 6.01 -96.05 -86.50
N GLU A 527 7.07 -95.27 -86.73
CA GLU A 527 7.81 -95.26 -87.99
C GLU A 527 8.62 -96.56 -88.17
N SER A 528 9.22 -97.09 -87.10
CA SER A 528 9.89 -98.41 -87.05
C SER A 528 8.91 -99.57 -87.31
N VAL A 529 7.74 -99.57 -86.68
CA VAL A 529 6.65 -100.54 -86.95
C VAL A 529 6.15 -100.40 -88.40
N LYS A 530 6.06 -99.18 -88.93
CA LYS A 530 5.67 -98.93 -90.32
C LYS A 530 6.72 -99.45 -91.31
N GLU A 531 8.01 -99.28 -91.05
CA GLU A 531 9.08 -99.89 -91.84
C GLU A 531 9.06 -101.42 -91.75
N ALA A 532 8.85 -102.00 -90.56
CA ALA A 532 8.71 -103.44 -90.38
C ALA A 532 7.51 -104.02 -91.17
N VAL A 533 6.37 -103.32 -91.19
CA VAL A 533 5.19 -103.69 -91.99
C VAL A 533 5.43 -103.54 -93.50
N MET A 534 6.20 -102.54 -93.94
CA MET A 534 6.58 -102.37 -95.35
C MET A 534 7.57 -103.46 -95.81
N SER A 535 8.57 -103.77 -94.99
CA SER A 535 9.51 -104.89 -95.19
C SER A 535 8.79 -106.23 -95.25
N PHE A 536 7.85 -106.49 -94.33
CA PHE A 536 7.00 -107.68 -94.36
C PHE A 536 6.18 -107.78 -95.65
N LYS A 537 5.61 -106.66 -96.14
CA LYS A 537 4.90 -106.62 -97.43
C LYS A 537 5.82 -106.95 -98.61
N GLN A 538 7.06 -106.45 -98.66
CA GLN A 538 8.01 -106.82 -99.71
C GLN A 538 8.36 -108.32 -99.65
N SER A 539 8.67 -108.87 -98.47
CA SER A 539 8.94 -110.30 -98.30
C SER A 539 7.75 -111.20 -98.71
N ALA A 540 6.52 -110.75 -98.45
CA ALA A 540 5.31 -111.45 -98.90
C ALA A 540 5.15 -111.44 -100.43
N VAL A 541 5.41 -110.29 -101.07
CA VAL A 541 5.34 -110.15 -102.55
C VAL A 541 6.41 -110.99 -103.25
N GLU A 542 7.63 -111.07 -102.71
CA GLU A 542 8.68 -111.94 -103.27
C GLU A 542 8.36 -113.43 -103.10
N LYS A 543 7.83 -113.85 -101.95
CA LYS A 543 7.35 -115.23 -101.74
C LYS A 543 6.20 -115.58 -102.69
N LEU A 544 5.28 -114.65 -102.97
CA LEU A 544 4.22 -114.84 -103.95
C LEU A 544 4.76 -114.96 -105.39
N LYS A 545 5.75 -114.15 -105.80
CA LYS A 545 6.45 -114.32 -107.08
C LYS A 545 7.12 -115.70 -107.18
N HIS A 546 7.82 -116.13 -106.12
CA HIS A 546 8.56 -117.39 -106.13
C HIS A 546 7.62 -118.61 -106.15
N LEU A 547 6.44 -118.52 -105.53
CA LEU A 547 5.38 -119.54 -105.63
C LEU A 547 4.72 -119.55 -107.01
N SER A 548 4.45 -118.39 -107.61
CA SER A 548 3.91 -118.28 -108.97
C SER A 548 4.84 -118.95 -110.00
N GLN A 549 6.16 -118.71 -109.94
CA GLN A 549 7.11 -119.39 -110.82
C GLN A 549 7.21 -120.91 -110.58
N LYS A 550 6.98 -121.39 -109.35
CA LYS A 550 6.92 -122.83 -109.05
C LYS A 550 5.64 -123.50 -109.54
N LEU A 551 4.57 -122.76 -109.80
CA LEU A 551 3.32 -123.29 -110.34
C LEU A 551 3.47 -123.65 -111.84
N ASN A 552 3.97 -122.71 -112.66
CA ASN A 552 4.12 -122.94 -114.11
C ASN A 552 5.06 -124.12 -114.44
N MET A 553 6.07 -124.39 -113.61
CA MET A 553 6.93 -125.58 -113.81
C MET A 553 6.23 -126.91 -113.51
N LYS A 554 5.16 -126.92 -112.70
CA LYS A 554 4.37 -128.12 -112.42
C LYS A 554 3.48 -128.50 -113.61
N GLU A 555 2.88 -127.53 -114.29
CA GLU A 555 2.00 -127.79 -115.45
C GLU A 555 2.76 -128.44 -116.63
N SER A 556 4.02 -128.06 -116.84
CA SER A 556 4.89 -128.67 -117.86
C SER A 556 5.17 -130.17 -117.59
N GLN A 557 5.26 -130.57 -116.31
CA GLN A 557 5.48 -131.97 -115.94
C GLN A 557 4.25 -132.85 -116.18
N THR A 558 3.04 -132.29 -116.09
CA THR A 558 1.79 -133.03 -116.33
C THR A 558 1.67 -133.51 -117.79
N GLN A 559 2.08 -132.67 -118.75
CA GLN A 559 1.96 -132.99 -120.18
C GLN A 559 2.89 -134.13 -120.64
N GLN A 560 4.06 -134.31 -120.00
CA GLN A 560 4.96 -135.42 -120.30
C GLN A 560 4.51 -136.77 -119.72
N LEU A 561 3.63 -136.77 -118.70
CA LEU A 561 3.04 -138.01 -118.17
C LEU A 561 1.91 -138.54 -119.06
N GLN A 562 1.17 -137.65 -119.74
CA GLN A 562 0.13 -138.05 -120.68
C GLN A 562 0.69 -138.92 -121.82
N GLN A 563 1.76 -138.47 -122.48
CA GLN A 563 2.39 -139.18 -123.60
C GLN A 563 3.01 -140.54 -123.23
N LYS A 564 3.33 -140.77 -121.94
CA LYS A 564 3.83 -142.08 -121.48
C LYS A 564 2.71 -143.09 -121.19
N ASN A 565 1.48 -142.64 -121.01
CA ASN A 565 0.34 -143.53 -120.78
C ASN A 565 -0.10 -144.20 -122.10
N ASP A 566 -0.23 -143.40 -123.16
CA ASP A 566 -0.67 -143.83 -124.49
C ASP A 566 0.28 -144.85 -125.17
N SER A 567 1.56 -144.89 -124.74
CA SER A 567 2.55 -145.86 -125.23
C SER A 567 2.42 -147.23 -124.54
N LEU A 568 2.20 -147.25 -123.21
CA LEU A 568 2.02 -148.50 -122.45
C LEU A 568 0.75 -149.25 -122.85
N GLN A 569 -0.30 -148.52 -123.25
CA GLN A 569 -1.58 -149.12 -123.63
C GLN A 569 -1.51 -149.95 -124.93
N LYS A 570 -0.45 -149.79 -125.74
CA LYS A 570 -0.19 -150.61 -126.95
C LYS A 570 0.58 -151.90 -126.64
N GLU A 571 1.49 -151.88 -125.67
CA GLU A 571 2.26 -153.08 -125.28
C GLU A 571 1.35 -154.15 -124.65
N VAL A 572 0.32 -153.75 -123.90
CA VAL A 572 -0.71 -154.64 -123.33
C VAL A 572 -1.47 -155.42 -124.41
N GLN A 573 -1.70 -154.84 -125.60
CA GLN A 573 -2.41 -155.54 -126.68
C GLN A 573 -1.55 -156.66 -127.28
N SER A 574 -0.26 -156.42 -127.53
CA SER A 574 0.65 -157.45 -128.06
C SER A 574 0.90 -158.62 -127.10
N LEU A 575 0.91 -158.37 -125.78
CA LEU A 575 1.03 -159.42 -124.76
C LEU A 575 -0.22 -160.30 -124.65
N THR A 576 -1.40 -159.76 -124.99
CA THR A 576 -2.67 -160.50 -124.87
C THR A 576 -2.80 -161.59 -125.95
N GLU A 577 -2.25 -161.38 -127.14
CA GLU A 577 -2.23 -162.41 -128.20
C GLU A 577 -1.18 -163.50 -127.95
N ALA A 578 -0.03 -163.17 -127.35
CA ALA A 578 1.02 -164.13 -127.01
C ALA A 578 0.54 -165.21 -126.00
N CYS A 579 -0.21 -164.81 -124.97
CA CYS A 579 -0.75 -165.76 -123.97
C CYS A 579 -1.75 -166.78 -124.57
N LYS A 580 -2.38 -166.46 -125.70
CA LYS A 580 -3.42 -167.30 -126.30
C LYS A 580 -2.86 -168.54 -127.02
N ILE A 581 -1.59 -168.49 -127.43
CA ILE A 581 -0.91 -169.60 -128.13
C ILE A 581 -0.34 -170.62 -127.13
N LEU A 582 0.26 -170.15 -126.03
CA LEU A 582 0.83 -171.02 -125.00
C LEU A 582 -0.21 -171.89 -124.26
N GLN A 583 -1.47 -171.48 -124.23
CA GLN A 583 -2.52 -172.22 -123.53
C GLN A 583 -3.02 -173.47 -124.29
N GLU A 584 -2.84 -173.55 -125.62
CA GLU A 584 -3.26 -174.70 -126.42
C GLU A 584 -2.23 -175.86 -126.42
N GLU A 585 -0.98 -175.60 -126.01
CA GLU A 585 0.12 -176.56 -126.08
C GLU A 585 0.35 -177.33 -124.76
N VAL A 586 0.03 -176.72 -123.62
CA VAL A 586 0.17 -177.37 -122.28
C VAL A 586 -0.82 -178.52 -122.08
N VAL A 587 -2.08 -178.34 -122.48
CA VAL A 587 -3.16 -179.33 -122.19
C VAL A 587 -2.88 -180.69 -122.85
N LYS A 588 -2.36 -180.69 -124.09
CA LYS A 588 -2.01 -181.92 -124.83
C LYS A 588 -0.91 -182.77 -124.19
N GLN A 589 -0.10 -182.21 -123.28
CA GLN A 589 0.94 -182.98 -122.59
C GLN A 589 0.45 -183.61 -121.28
N VAL A 590 -0.66 -183.14 -120.70
CA VAL A 590 -1.22 -183.67 -119.45
C VAL A 590 -1.93 -185.00 -119.68
N GLU A 591 -2.64 -185.15 -120.80
CA GLU A 591 -3.39 -186.37 -121.14
C GLU A 591 -2.47 -187.58 -121.41
N ALA A 592 -1.22 -187.35 -121.82
CA ALA A 592 -0.29 -188.39 -122.27
C ALA A 592 0.55 -189.08 -121.18
N LYS A 593 0.48 -188.63 -119.91
CA LYS A 593 1.40 -189.10 -118.83
C LYS A 593 0.76 -189.86 -117.67
N ASN A 594 -0.55 -190.09 -117.69
CA ASN A 594 -1.25 -190.76 -116.57
C ASN A 594 -1.56 -192.26 -116.82
N GLU A 595 -1.14 -192.83 -117.96
CA GLU A 595 -1.37 -194.25 -118.28
C GLU A 595 -0.23 -195.19 -117.84
N GLU A 596 0.98 -194.67 -117.56
CA GLU A 596 2.20 -195.50 -117.41
C GLU A 596 2.58 -195.82 -115.95
N VAL A 597 1.85 -195.31 -114.96
CA VAL A 597 2.17 -195.47 -113.51
C VAL A 597 1.35 -196.60 -112.84
N GLN A 598 0.85 -197.58 -113.62
CA GLN A 598 0.28 -198.81 -113.09
C GLN A 598 1.15 -200.05 -113.36
N SER A 599 1.37 -200.82 -112.29
CA SER A 599 1.84 -202.22 -112.28
C SER A 599 3.26 -202.55 -112.77
N LEU A 600 4.20 -202.71 -111.82
CA LEU A 600 5.02 -203.92 -111.53
C LEU A 600 6.28 -203.55 -110.69
N LYS A 601 6.97 -204.51 -110.07
CA LYS A 601 6.68 -205.08 -108.73
C LYS A 601 7.92 -205.86 -108.20
N THR A 602 8.20 -205.76 -106.90
CA THR A 602 8.84 -206.77 -105.99
C THR A 602 10.04 -207.61 -106.46
N SER A 603 11.12 -207.91 -105.71
CA SER A 603 11.69 -207.54 -104.38
C SER A 603 12.83 -208.58 -104.13
N CYS A 604 13.86 -208.44 -103.28
CA CYS A 604 14.25 -207.45 -102.26
C CYS A 604 15.78 -207.62 -102.04
N THR A 605 16.60 -206.62 -101.72
CA THR A 605 16.89 -206.13 -100.35
C THR A 605 18.05 -205.12 -100.41
N THR A 606 18.15 -204.11 -99.53
CA THR A 606 17.17 -203.02 -99.42
C THR A 606 17.85 -201.69 -99.11
N SER A 607 17.51 -200.66 -99.89
CA SER A 607 17.70 -199.22 -99.57
C SER A 607 19.11 -198.62 -99.71
N GLU A 608 19.73 -198.77 -100.88
CA GLU A 608 20.84 -197.91 -101.35
C GLU A 608 20.49 -197.28 -102.70
N ASP A 609 21.04 -196.06 -102.93
CA ASP A 609 21.36 -195.42 -104.20
C ASP A 609 20.26 -195.12 -105.25
N ALA A 610 20.49 -194.25 -106.25
CA ALA A 610 21.22 -192.97 -106.31
C ALA A 610 20.89 -192.29 -107.66
N GLU A 611 20.71 -190.96 -107.67
CA GLU A 611 20.57 -190.06 -108.84
C GLU A 611 19.55 -190.41 -109.96
N VAL A 612 18.67 -189.46 -110.33
CA VAL A 612 18.36 -189.02 -111.73
C VAL A 612 17.09 -188.16 -111.82
N ILE A 613 17.28 -186.87 -112.18
CA ILE A 613 16.47 -186.02 -113.08
C ILE A 613 14.98 -185.66 -112.74
N VAL A 614 14.74 -184.33 -112.67
CA VAL A 614 13.46 -183.59 -112.87
C VAL A 614 12.31 -183.82 -111.88
N GLU A 615 12.31 -183.01 -110.81
CA GLU A 615 11.21 -182.10 -110.43
C GLU A 615 11.86 -180.72 -110.12
N LYS A 616 11.33 -179.53 -110.47
CA LYS A 616 9.97 -178.94 -110.37
C LYS A 616 9.62 -178.53 -108.92
N GLU A 617 8.92 -177.44 -108.63
CA GLU A 617 8.47 -176.25 -109.40
C GLU A 617 8.22 -175.08 -108.40
N VAL A 618 8.56 -173.81 -108.72
CA VAL A 618 7.64 -172.70 -109.09
C VAL A 618 6.78 -172.14 -107.93
N GLU A 619 6.37 -170.85 -108.04
CA GLU A 619 5.57 -170.05 -107.07
C GLU A 619 6.31 -169.71 -105.74
N GLN A 620 6.12 -168.56 -105.06
CA GLN A 620 5.35 -167.31 -105.26
C GLN A 620 5.98 -166.20 -104.37
N GLU A 621 5.86 -164.88 -104.56
CA GLU A 621 5.57 -164.00 -105.71
C GLU A 621 5.92 -162.52 -105.34
N VAL A 622 5.88 -161.59 -106.32
CA VAL A 622 5.45 -160.16 -106.21
C VAL A 622 6.02 -159.25 -105.08
N LYS A 623 6.50 -158.02 -105.34
CA LYS A 623 7.10 -157.34 -106.52
C LYS A 623 7.67 -155.99 -106.07
N SER A 624 8.78 -155.54 -106.63
CA SER A 624 9.44 -154.27 -106.28
C SER A 624 8.91 -153.05 -107.06
N LEU A 625 8.56 -151.98 -106.35
CA LEU A 625 8.16 -150.64 -106.83
C LEU A 625 8.60 -149.60 -105.76
N LYS A 626 9.02 -148.36 -106.04
CA LYS A 626 9.26 -147.64 -107.30
C LYS A 626 10.21 -146.44 -107.03
N ASN A 627 11.14 -146.16 -107.96
CA ASN A 627 11.86 -144.90 -108.30
C ASN A 627 12.25 -143.90 -107.18
N ALA A 628 13.48 -143.38 -107.03
CA ALA A 628 14.57 -143.00 -107.96
C ALA A 628 14.30 -141.77 -108.87
N GLN A 629 14.88 -140.61 -108.50
CA GLN A 629 15.64 -139.77 -109.45
C GLN A 629 16.56 -138.76 -108.73
N ASP A 630 17.85 -138.74 -109.11
CA ASP A 630 18.80 -137.69 -108.74
C ASP A 630 18.70 -136.46 -109.65
N VAL A 631 18.84 -135.25 -109.09
CA VAL A 631 19.53 -134.13 -109.74
C VAL A 631 20.36 -133.37 -108.69
N LYS A 632 21.63 -133.14 -108.98
CA LYS A 632 22.56 -132.35 -108.14
C LYS A 632 22.29 -130.86 -108.30
N VAL A 633 22.36 -130.12 -107.20
CA VAL A 633 22.99 -128.78 -107.21
C VAL A 633 23.97 -128.71 -106.03
N CYS A 634 25.27 -128.69 -106.34
CA CYS A 634 26.31 -128.42 -105.36
C CYS A 634 26.63 -126.92 -105.39
N ALA A 635 26.31 -126.19 -104.32
CA ALA A 635 26.80 -124.84 -104.07
C ALA A 635 26.63 -124.49 -102.58
N ILE A 636 27.45 -125.09 -101.70
CA ILE A 636 27.57 -124.61 -100.30
C ILE A 636 28.73 -123.61 -100.25
N GLU A 637 28.48 -122.47 -100.89
CA GLU A 637 29.20 -121.22 -100.77
C GLU A 637 28.18 -120.13 -100.36
N LYS A 638 28.44 -119.21 -99.43
CA LYS A 638 29.63 -118.93 -98.62
C LYS A 638 29.21 -118.45 -97.22
N GLU A 639 30.19 -118.40 -96.33
CA GLU A 639 30.34 -117.48 -95.19
C GLU A 639 29.14 -116.59 -94.81
N THR A 640 28.63 -116.72 -93.57
CA THR A 640 28.33 -115.54 -92.70
C THR A 640 27.98 -115.95 -91.27
N THR A 641 28.95 -115.89 -90.35
CA THR A 641 28.66 -115.64 -88.92
C THR A 641 29.87 -115.06 -88.15
N PRO A 642 30.50 -113.94 -88.60
CA PRO A 642 31.31 -113.13 -87.70
C PRO A 642 30.38 -112.60 -86.57
N GLN A 643 30.67 -112.67 -85.28
CA GLN A 643 31.92 -112.41 -84.55
C GLN A 643 32.39 -110.95 -84.65
N GLN A 644 32.29 -110.26 -83.50
CA GLN A 644 32.97 -109.01 -83.12
C GLN A 644 32.75 -107.71 -83.93
N SER A 645 32.33 -106.70 -83.16
CA SER A 645 32.69 -105.27 -83.27
C SER A 645 32.16 -104.45 -84.46
N GLY A 646 31.92 -103.14 -84.32
CA GLY A 646 31.94 -102.31 -83.10
C GLY A 646 32.56 -100.92 -83.31
N LYS A 647 32.43 -100.05 -82.29
CA LYS A 647 32.84 -98.62 -82.29
C LYS A 647 31.95 -97.78 -83.22
N SER A 648 31.75 -96.47 -83.00
CA SER A 648 32.57 -95.52 -82.24
C SER A 648 31.71 -94.66 -81.27
N LYS A 649 32.28 -94.14 -80.16
CA LYS A 649 32.71 -92.72 -79.95
C LYS A 649 31.62 -91.67 -80.26
N GLU A 650 31.43 -90.58 -79.51
CA GLU A 650 32.00 -89.98 -78.28
C GLU A 650 30.98 -88.87 -77.85
N THR A 651 30.94 -88.22 -76.68
CA THR A 651 31.89 -87.97 -75.58
C THR A 651 31.11 -87.59 -74.29
N SER A 652 31.82 -87.37 -73.17
CA SER A 652 31.64 -86.33 -72.12
C SER A 652 30.28 -85.58 -71.97
N THR A 653 29.79 -85.27 -70.75
CA THR A 653 30.44 -85.24 -69.42
C THR A 653 29.41 -85.13 -68.27
N ALA A 654 29.76 -85.66 -67.08
CA ALA A 654 29.38 -85.14 -65.74
C ALA A 654 27.87 -85.13 -65.35
N ASN A 655 27.47 -85.19 -64.08
CA ASN A 655 28.18 -85.49 -62.82
C ASN A 655 27.20 -86.02 -61.73
N ASN A 656 27.76 -86.66 -60.69
CA ASN A 656 27.40 -86.62 -59.25
C ASN A 656 25.99 -86.17 -58.75
N LYS A 657 25.45 -86.65 -57.61
CA LYS A 657 25.64 -87.83 -56.72
C LYS A 657 24.69 -87.66 -55.50
N LEU A 658 24.26 -88.78 -54.87
CA LEU A 658 23.95 -88.95 -53.43
C LEU A 658 22.90 -88.05 -52.69
N ASN A 659 21.90 -88.71 -52.09
CA ASN A 659 21.61 -88.87 -50.64
C ASN A 659 22.48 -88.09 -49.59
N PRO A 660 22.07 -87.89 -48.29
CA PRO A 660 20.94 -88.49 -47.55
C PRO A 660 20.17 -87.56 -46.55
N LEU A 661 19.31 -88.20 -45.75
CA LEU A 661 18.77 -87.88 -44.40
C LEU A 661 19.49 -86.84 -43.48
N SER A 662 18.68 -86.14 -42.65
CA SER A 662 18.71 -86.15 -41.14
C SER A 662 18.86 -84.84 -40.32
N LEU A 663 18.16 -84.86 -39.16
CA LEU A 663 18.53 -84.37 -37.80
C LEU A 663 18.63 -82.87 -37.38
N VAL A 664 17.72 -82.51 -36.44
CA VAL A 664 17.98 -81.96 -35.08
C VAL A 664 18.13 -80.43 -34.79
N ARG A 665 17.25 -79.97 -33.87
CA ARG A 665 17.32 -78.88 -32.86
C ARG A 665 18.00 -77.53 -33.20
N THR A 666 17.27 -76.45 -32.90
CA THR A 666 17.57 -75.62 -31.69
C THR A 666 16.39 -74.77 -31.18
N ARG A 667 16.46 -74.47 -29.88
CA ARG A 667 15.74 -73.46 -29.05
C ARG A 667 16.89 -72.57 -28.47
N PRO A 668 16.73 -71.39 -27.80
CA PRO A 668 15.51 -70.84 -27.18
C PRO A 668 15.42 -69.28 -27.01
N GLN A 669 14.50 -68.86 -26.12
CA GLN A 669 14.59 -67.74 -25.13
C GLN A 669 14.43 -66.24 -25.51
N CYS A 670 13.56 -65.60 -24.70
CA CYS A 670 13.70 -64.24 -24.13
C CYS A 670 13.56 -63.03 -25.08
N ARG A 671 13.23 -61.80 -24.65
CA ARG A 671 13.03 -61.11 -23.33
C ARG A 671 12.03 -59.94 -23.58
N ARG A 672 11.38 -59.22 -22.64
CA ARG A 672 11.36 -59.10 -21.16
C ARG A 672 9.99 -58.49 -20.75
N LYS A 673 9.51 -58.65 -19.50
CA LYS A 673 8.37 -57.85 -18.96
C LYS A 673 8.83 -56.44 -18.56
N ARG A 674 7.92 -55.44 -18.58
CA ARG A 674 7.82 -54.47 -17.48
C ARG A 674 6.43 -53.79 -17.35
N ARG A 675 5.74 -54.10 -16.26
CA ARG A 675 4.82 -53.17 -15.57
C ARG A 675 5.61 -52.62 -14.38
N ASP A 676 5.63 -51.32 -14.20
CA ASP A 676 5.91 -50.63 -12.93
C ASP A 676 5.02 -49.37 -12.98
N LYS A 677 3.86 -49.29 -12.31
CA LYS A 677 3.67 -49.05 -10.87
C LYS A 677 4.52 -47.88 -10.32
N ARG A 678 3.98 -46.67 -10.41
CA ARG A 678 3.97 -45.74 -9.27
C ARG A 678 2.90 -44.63 -9.41
N ASN A 679 1.83 -44.76 -8.64
CA ASN A 679 1.19 -43.61 -8.00
C ASN A 679 2.09 -43.26 -6.77
N PRO A 680 2.12 -42.01 -6.26
CA PRO A 680 1.00 -41.57 -5.44
C PRO A 680 0.55 -40.11 -5.65
N THR A 681 -0.67 -39.86 -5.22
CA THR A 681 -1.23 -38.57 -4.82
C THR A 681 -0.46 -37.95 -3.63
N ILE A 682 -0.59 -36.64 -3.41
CA ILE A 682 -0.98 -35.95 -2.13
C ILE A 682 -0.43 -34.51 -2.03
N PHE A 683 -1.31 -33.57 -1.62
CA PHE A 683 -1.06 -32.18 -1.14
C PHE A 683 -0.43 -31.17 -2.14
N LYS A 684 -0.67 -29.85 -2.04
CA LYS A 684 -1.30 -29.02 -0.99
C LYS A 684 -1.92 -27.74 -1.58
N THR A 685 -2.96 -27.19 -0.94
CA THR A 685 -3.47 -25.84 -1.16
C THR A 685 -2.57 -24.77 -0.53
N LYS A 686 -2.49 -23.58 -1.16
CA LYS A 686 -2.17 -22.22 -0.65
C LYS A 686 -1.87 -21.30 -1.87
N LYS A 687 -2.18 -20.01 -1.86
CA LYS A 687 -3.14 -19.22 -1.06
C LYS A 687 -3.39 -17.91 -1.82
#